data_AF-A0A7S0ZSC6-F1
#
_entry.id   AF-A0A7S0ZSC6-F1
#
_cell.length_a   1.000
_cell.length_b   1.000
_cell.length_c   1.000
_cell.angle_alpha   90.00
_cell.angle_beta   90.00
_cell.angle_gamma   90.00
#
_symmetry.space_group_name_H-M   'P 1'
#
loop_
_entity.id
_entity.type
_entity.pdbx_description
1 polymer ?
#
loop_
_entity_poly.entity_id
_entity_poly.type
_entity_poly.pdbx_seq_one_letter_code
_entity_poly.pdbx_strand_id
1 'polypeptide(L)'
;EIQRDLNALQDIDMQLGTSTPWVVEILDDRPGAPPAFPERRVDFTEADLKSFQKELRLSKGEVPDEEADDAVESGLEDEDGEGDEDDPPTSWDRRRNAQSSGRMSSDLETGCRPFLAKRAARLALRAKLLHEGDHGPLGKEVADEAHTRLLHEKVQLEEHIRQVVSTFDGAVASIEKERAKLSSDLKNADMKLLVLHEELLALNELEEKDEALLKKTTKCRHDKTGIMHEIKECQDKLSEKKGEIEQWQLEEASLQAEFTALVGENSPFQVPLLKIYKKKVKRSKRKKGMDEEEYDEDEDDEEESDLESDFEDEEDMDDDTGPPQGCDVQVYESVIDLREKRLDMEEELQDIQKAVDELKKAYAKLLDAEKRVDKEQKATDAEIQQFQTDKQRKLNQVQIVFALRLSQVQCLEDPQAVASEAVESEEQSAPLVNPDRLQLPAELTGQVVFTHEGLQRLMSRIMELHHETRAVKQNFRQLQGEFRRRKKEKTVVMSQIEELQTKFLDIQMLKFGQTVDLDLLERSAPNKHVRDLQQKVLDEEREQQRKLAEWEKKIEKSKRDLNKITADNTSLMEQIVSMGYSQMQLDAALNARIANVTVNDTEPLVEVRELEREKLKDLMVMQRREISTLQAEINLFRKKGGHIYTTVTTNRLPERS
;
A
#
# COMPACT_ATOMS: atom_id res chain seq x y z
N GLU A 1 -73.04 6.41 -13.97
CA GLU A 1 -73.47 7.61 -13.23
C GLU A 1 -73.41 8.85 -14.12
N ILE A 2 -72.27 9.12 -14.75
CA ILE A 2 -72.11 10.20 -15.76
C ILE A 2 -73.22 10.21 -16.82
N GLN A 3 -73.60 9.06 -17.39
CA GLN A 3 -74.68 8.99 -18.37
C GLN A 3 -76.07 9.39 -17.81
N ARG A 4 -76.30 9.24 -16.49
CA ARG A 4 -77.53 9.75 -15.85
C ARG A 4 -77.47 11.27 -15.70
N ASP A 5 -76.32 11.81 -15.31
CA ASP A 5 -76.11 13.25 -15.14
C ASP A 5 -76.13 13.99 -16.49
N LEU A 6 -75.58 13.40 -17.55
CA LEU A 6 -75.66 13.90 -18.93
C LEU A 6 -77.11 13.93 -19.44
N ASN A 7 -77.89 12.87 -19.16
CA ASN A 7 -79.31 12.83 -19.49
C ASN A 7 -80.14 13.87 -18.70
N ALA A 8 -79.80 14.09 -17.42
CA ALA A 8 -80.44 15.11 -16.60
C ALA A 8 -80.11 16.53 -17.08
N LEU A 9 -78.84 16.76 -17.47
CA LEU A 9 -78.39 18.02 -18.07
C LEU A 9 -79.09 18.31 -19.39
N GLN A 10 -79.27 17.29 -20.25
CA GLN A 10 -80.02 17.39 -21.50
C GLN A 10 -81.51 17.72 -21.26
N ASP A 11 -82.13 17.11 -20.23
CA ASP A 11 -83.51 17.40 -19.84
C ASP A 11 -83.68 18.85 -19.31
N ILE A 12 -82.67 19.40 -18.63
CA ILE A 12 -82.65 20.79 -18.15
C ILE A 12 -82.42 21.77 -19.31
N ASP A 13 -81.50 21.44 -20.22
CA ASP A 13 -81.24 22.20 -21.45
C ASP A 13 -82.49 22.32 -22.33
N MET A 14 -83.23 21.23 -22.49
CA MET A 14 -84.52 21.23 -23.20
C MET A 14 -85.58 22.12 -22.53
N GLN A 15 -85.57 22.26 -21.21
CA GLN A 15 -86.50 23.12 -20.46
C GLN A 15 -86.11 24.60 -20.50
N LEU A 16 -84.80 24.88 -20.50
CA LEU A 16 -84.23 26.23 -20.56
C LEU A 16 -84.04 26.76 -21.98
N GLY A 17 -84.24 25.93 -23.01
CA GLY A 17 -83.97 26.31 -24.41
C GLY A 17 -82.48 26.56 -24.68
N THR A 18 -81.60 26.07 -23.81
CA THR A 18 -80.14 26.23 -23.92
C THR A 18 -79.48 24.94 -24.38
N SER A 19 -78.21 25.01 -24.78
CA SER A 19 -77.40 23.84 -25.12
C SER A 19 -76.03 23.96 -24.47
N THR A 20 -75.52 22.87 -23.88
CA THR A 20 -74.14 22.73 -23.43
C THR A 20 -73.27 22.10 -24.52
N PRO A 21 -72.53 22.88 -25.32
CA PRO A 21 -71.88 22.39 -26.54
C PRO A 21 -70.77 21.35 -26.28
N TRP A 22 -70.04 21.44 -25.17
CA TRP A 22 -68.96 20.50 -24.83
C TRP A 22 -69.46 19.11 -24.39
N VAL A 23 -70.73 19.00 -24.03
CA VAL A 23 -71.37 17.73 -23.64
C VAL A 23 -71.82 16.92 -24.85
N VAL A 24 -72.12 17.61 -25.96
CA VAL A 24 -72.49 16.98 -27.25
C VAL A 24 -71.34 16.16 -27.83
N GLU A 25 -70.10 16.47 -27.47
CA GLU A 25 -68.91 15.72 -27.87
C GLU A 25 -68.60 14.53 -26.95
N ILE A 26 -69.23 14.45 -25.76
CA ILE A 26 -69.05 13.37 -24.79
C ILE A 26 -70.09 12.26 -25.00
N LEU A 27 -71.26 12.60 -25.56
CA LEU A 27 -72.31 11.65 -25.92
C LEU A 27 -72.05 11.09 -27.32
N ASP A 28 -71.74 9.79 -27.40
CA ASP A 28 -71.44 9.01 -28.60
C ASP A 28 -72.66 8.77 -29.53
N ASP A 29 -73.59 9.71 -29.64
CA ASP A 29 -74.78 9.60 -30.50
C ASP A 29 -74.54 10.19 -31.92
N ARG A 30 -73.33 10.05 -32.47
CA ARG A 30 -73.13 10.30 -33.91
C ARG A 30 -73.54 9.05 -34.70
N PRO A 31 -74.55 9.11 -35.58
CA PRO A 31 -74.90 7.98 -36.43
C PRO A 31 -73.71 7.63 -37.34
N GLY A 32 -73.06 6.49 -37.07
CA GLY A 32 -71.87 6.02 -37.78
C GLY A 32 -70.54 6.07 -37.01
N ALA A 33 -70.54 6.35 -35.69
CA ALA A 33 -69.33 6.21 -34.87
C ALA A 33 -68.87 4.73 -34.78
N PRO A 34 -67.56 4.42 -34.86
CA PRO A 34 -67.06 3.06 -34.72
C PRO A 34 -67.45 2.46 -33.36
N PRO A 35 -67.75 1.15 -33.28
CA PRO A 35 -68.16 0.52 -32.03
C PRO A 35 -67.10 0.67 -30.94
N ALA A 36 -67.56 1.04 -29.74
CA ALA A 36 -66.76 1.43 -28.58
C ALA A 36 -65.58 0.50 -28.25
N PHE A 37 -64.38 1.07 -28.22
CA PHE A 37 -63.24 0.52 -27.48
C PHE A 37 -63.36 0.98 -26.01
N PRO A 38 -63.31 0.11 -24.98
CA PRO A 38 -62.70 -1.23 -24.94
C PRO A 38 -63.65 -2.40 -24.62
N GLU A 39 -64.97 -2.18 -24.48
CA GLU A 39 -65.88 -3.18 -23.89
C GLU A 39 -66.28 -4.34 -24.83
N ARG A 40 -66.10 -4.22 -26.16
CA ARG A 40 -66.50 -5.26 -27.14
C ARG A 40 -65.35 -6.08 -27.74
N ARG A 41 -64.19 -6.13 -27.08
CA ARG A 41 -63.04 -6.95 -27.53
C ARG A 41 -63.32 -8.47 -27.55
N VAL A 42 -64.41 -8.92 -26.94
CA VAL A 42 -64.73 -10.34 -26.76
C VAL A 42 -65.99 -10.78 -27.51
N ASP A 43 -66.66 -9.83 -28.19
CA ASP A 43 -67.88 -10.10 -28.95
C ASP A 43 -67.51 -10.30 -30.42
N PHE A 44 -67.41 -11.56 -30.86
CA PHE A 44 -67.18 -11.90 -32.26
C PHE A 44 -68.51 -11.98 -33.01
N THR A 45 -68.60 -11.31 -34.16
CA THR A 45 -69.78 -11.43 -35.03
C THR A 45 -69.72 -12.72 -35.85
N GLU A 46 -70.87 -13.19 -36.34
CA GLU A 46 -70.94 -14.38 -37.22
C GLU A 46 -70.10 -14.21 -38.51
N ALA A 47 -69.90 -12.97 -38.94
CA ALA A 47 -69.01 -12.62 -40.05
C ALA A 47 -67.53 -12.81 -39.69
N ASP A 48 -67.12 -12.42 -38.48
CA ASP A 48 -65.74 -12.56 -37.99
C ASP A 48 -65.37 -14.04 -37.81
N LEU A 49 -66.33 -14.86 -37.35
CA LEU A 49 -66.17 -16.32 -37.24
C LEU A 49 -66.06 -16.98 -38.62
N LYS A 50 -66.83 -16.52 -39.61
CA LYS A 50 -66.75 -17.02 -41.01
C LYS A 50 -65.43 -16.62 -41.68
N SER A 51 -64.92 -15.40 -41.44
CA SER A 51 -63.60 -15.01 -41.93
C SER A 51 -62.49 -15.83 -41.28
N PHE A 52 -62.58 -16.06 -39.97
CA PHE A 52 -61.61 -16.90 -39.26
C PHE A 52 -61.66 -18.35 -39.74
N GLN A 53 -62.85 -18.91 -40.02
CA GLN A 53 -63.00 -20.25 -40.58
C GLN A 53 -62.42 -20.36 -42.01
N LYS A 54 -62.55 -19.30 -42.82
CA LYS A 54 -61.92 -19.19 -44.14
C LYS A 54 -60.40 -19.12 -44.03
N GLU A 55 -59.89 -18.37 -43.06
CA GLU A 55 -58.45 -18.24 -42.78
C GLU A 55 -57.86 -19.56 -42.23
N LEU A 56 -58.62 -20.28 -41.40
CA LEU A 56 -58.25 -21.60 -40.88
C LEU A 56 -58.18 -22.64 -42.00
N ARG A 57 -59.13 -22.62 -42.95
CA ARG A 57 -59.11 -23.47 -44.16
C ARG A 57 -57.92 -23.19 -45.07
N LEU A 58 -57.60 -21.91 -45.26
CA LEU A 58 -56.39 -21.49 -45.99
C LEU A 58 -55.10 -21.94 -45.27
N SER A 59 -55.05 -21.84 -43.93
CA SER A 59 -53.89 -22.28 -43.14
C SER A 59 -53.69 -23.79 -43.11
N LYS A 60 -54.77 -24.57 -43.29
CA LYS A 60 -54.75 -26.03 -43.42
C LYS A 60 -54.43 -26.53 -44.83
N GLY A 61 -54.21 -25.64 -45.80
CA GLY A 61 -53.76 -25.99 -47.15
C GLY A 61 -54.84 -26.55 -48.06
N GLU A 62 -56.13 -26.29 -47.80
CA GLU A 62 -57.19 -26.56 -48.79
C GLU A 62 -57.22 -25.44 -49.83
N VAL A 63 -56.99 -25.81 -51.10
CA VAL A 63 -57.07 -24.90 -52.25
C VAL A 63 -58.54 -24.56 -52.51
N PRO A 64 -58.93 -23.29 -52.67
CA PRO A 64 -60.27 -22.96 -53.13
C PRO A 64 -60.37 -23.24 -54.63
N ASP A 65 -61.20 -24.20 -55.03
CA ASP A 65 -61.64 -24.31 -56.43
C ASP A 65 -62.60 -23.14 -56.73
N GLU A 66 -62.28 -22.36 -57.76
CA GLU A 66 -63.18 -21.37 -58.34
C GLU A 66 -64.08 -22.03 -59.39
N GLU A 67 -65.37 -21.67 -59.32
CA GLU A 67 -66.46 -21.85 -60.29
C GLU A 67 -67.19 -23.21 -60.33
N ALA A 68 -68.42 -23.23 -59.77
CA ALA A 68 -69.65 -23.52 -60.52
C ALA A 68 -70.91 -23.33 -59.64
N ASP A 69 -71.74 -22.37 -60.06
CA ASP A 69 -73.20 -22.33 -60.16
C ASP A 69 -74.15 -22.79 -59.02
N ASP A 70 -75.14 -21.91 -58.85
CA ASP A 70 -76.54 -22.14 -58.46
C ASP A 70 -77.03 -23.59 -58.55
N ALA A 71 -77.57 -24.12 -57.46
CA ALA A 71 -78.87 -24.81 -57.47
C ALA A 71 -79.38 -25.09 -56.05
N VAL A 72 -80.65 -24.75 -55.87
CA VAL A 72 -81.59 -25.27 -54.89
C VAL A 72 -81.56 -26.79 -54.87
N GLU A 73 -81.57 -27.44 -53.69
CA GLU A 73 -82.55 -28.48 -53.30
C GLU A 73 -82.18 -29.13 -51.95
N SER A 74 -83.25 -29.44 -51.21
CA SER A 74 -83.36 -30.17 -49.96
C SER A 74 -82.71 -31.55 -49.95
N GLY A 75 -82.19 -31.97 -48.79
CA GLY A 75 -81.86 -33.37 -48.53
C GLY A 75 -81.53 -33.59 -47.06
N LEU A 76 -82.48 -34.21 -46.36
CA LEU A 76 -82.30 -34.89 -45.07
C LEU A 76 -81.22 -35.98 -45.21
N GLU A 77 -80.44 -36.21 -44.16
CA GLU A 77 -80.21 -37.55 -43.61
C GLU A 77 -79.42 -37.46 -42.28
N ASP A 78 -79.95 -38.21 -41.31
CA ASP A 78 -79.44 -38.45 -39.96
C ASP A 78 -78.19 -39.33 -40.00
N GLU A 79 -77.23 -39.11 -39.10
CA GLU A 79 -76.43 -40.22 -38.56
C GLU A 79 -75.85 -39.89 -37.18
N ASP A 80 -76.15 -40.79 -36.24
CA ASP A 80 -75.86 -40.77 -34.82
C ASP A 80 -74.38 -41.00 -34.48
N GLY A 81 -73.96 -40.51 -33.31
CA GLY A 81 -72.65 -40.80 -32.74
C GLY A 81 -72.55 -40.39 -31.26
N GLU A 82 -73.07 -41.26 -30.39
CA GLU A 82 -72.93 -41.22 -28.92
C GLU A 82 -71.47 -41.39 -28.46
N GLY A 83 -71.14 -40.82 -27.30
CA GLY A 83 -69.92 -41.10 -26.56
C GLY A 83 -69.80 -40.25 -25.29
N ASP A 84 -70.46 -40.70 -24.21
CA ASP A 84 -70.44 -40.16 -22.85
C ASP A 84 -69.41 -40.88 -21.95
N GLU A 85 -69.03 -40.19 -20.84
CA GLU A 85 -68.49 -40.72 -19.55
C GLU A 85 -67.01 -41.24 -19.52
N ASP A 86 -66.10 -40.98 -18.56
CA ASP A 86 -66.17 -40.64 -17.12
C ASP A 86 -64.85 -39.99 -16.54
N ASP A 87 -65.05 -39.27 -15.44
CA ASP A 87 -64.27 -38.39 -14.51
C ASP A 87 -63.18 -39.06 -13.58
N PRO A 88 -62.59 -38.49 -12.46
CA PRO A 88 -62.25 -37.13 -11.92
C PRO A 88 -60.86 -37.07 -11.14
N PRO A 89 -60.60 -36.34 -10.01
CA PRO A 89 -60.60 -34.89 -9.66
C PRO A 89 -59.31 -34.35 -8.97
N THR A 90 -59.17 -33.01 -8.79
CA THR A 90 -58.85 -32.31 -7.49
C THR A 90 -58.71 -30.78 -7.68
N SER A 91 -59.74 -30.02 -7.31
CA SER A 91 -59.82 -29.10 -6.15
C SER A 91 -58.92 -27.85 -6.18
N TRP A 92 -59.51 -26.65 -6.29
CA TRP A 92 -59.61 -25.69 -5.18
C TRP A 92 -60.69 -24.63 -5.41
N ASP A 93 -61.58 -24.55 -4.42
CA ASP A 93 -62.70 -23.63 -4.27
C ASP A 93 -62.29 -22.16 -4.16
N ARG A 94 -63.05 -21.29 -4.84
CA ARG A 94 -63.51 -20.02 -4.26
C ARG A 94 -64.97 -19.75 -4.64
N ARG A 95 -65.84 -20.01 -3.65
CA ARG A 95 -67.19 -19.45 -3.48
C ARG A 95 -67.37 -18.10 -4.17
N ARG A 96 -68.29 -18.05 -5.13
CA ARG A 96 -69.07 -16.84 -5.42
C ARG A 96 -70.52 -17.22 -5.65
N ASN A 97 -71.36 -16.50 -4.92
CA ASN A 97 -72.79 -16.65 -4.75
C ASN A 97 -73.52 -16.56 -6.10
N ALA A 98 -74.20 -17.62 -6.52
CA ALA A 98 -75.08 -17.63 -7.68
C ALA A 98 -76.48 -17.19 -7.25
N GLN A 99 -76.88 -15.99 -7.67
CA GLN A 99 -78.28 -15.65 -7.88
C GLN A 99 -78.46 -15.36 -9.36
N SER A 100 -79.25 -16.23 -9.98
CA SER A 100 -80.04 -16.07 -11.21
C SER A 100 -80.07 -14.69 -11.87
N SER A 101 -79.50 -14.61 -13.07
CA SER A 101 -80.05 -13.85 -14.20
C SER A 101 -79.34 -14.39 -15.45
N GLY A 102 -79.98 -15.11 -16.37
CA GLY A 102 -81.21 -14.66 -17.02
C GLY A 102 -80.81 -14.12 -18.39
N ARG A 103 -80.63 -15.05 -19.33
CA ARG A 103 -80.60 -14.84 -20.78
C ARG A 103 -81.79 -13.97 -21.17
N MET A 104 -81.59 -12.65 -21.38
CA MET A 104 -82.49 -11.72 -22.07
C MET A 104 -81.74 -10.43 -22.42
N SER A 105 -81.23 -10.32 -23.65
CA SER A 105 -80.83 -9.02 -24.20
C SER A 105 -80.76 -9.05 -25.73
N SER A 106 -81.91 -9.28 -26.38
CA SER A 106 -82.07 -8.97 -27.81
C SER A 106 -83.42 -8.33 -28.16
N ASP A 107 -84.34 -8.16 -27.19
CA ASP A 107 -85.72 -7.68 -27.45
C ASP A 107 -86.11 -6.38 -26.73
N LEU A 108 -85.15 -5.52 -26.36
CA LEU A 108 -85.42 -4.28 -25.60
C LEU A 108 -85.24 -2.96 -26.37
N GLU A 109 -84.89 -2.97 -27.65
CA GLU A 109 -84.69 -1.73 -28.41
C GLU A 109 -85.99 -1.10 -28.95
N THR A 110 -87.06 -1.88 -29.10
CA THR A 110 -88.34 -1.41 -29.68
C THR A 110 -89.33 -0.83 -28.68
N GLY A 111 -89.15 -1.09 -27.36
CA GLY A 111 -90.07 -0.68 -26.30
C GLY A 111 -89.81 0.71 -25.66
N CYS A 112 -88.60 1.27 -25.81
CA CYS A 112 -88.21 2.54 -25.17
C CYS A 112 -88.63 3.80 -25.94
N ARG A 113 -88.87 3.70 -27.25
CA ARG A 113 -89.18 4.85 -28.13
C ARG A 113 -90.45 5.64 -27.73
N PRO A 114 -91.57 5.01 -27.31
CA PRO A 114 -92.78 5.74 -26.91
C PRO A 114 -92.63 6.53 -25.61
N PHE A 115 -91.81 6.04 -24.67
CA PHE A 115 -91.58 6.69 -23.37
C PHE A 115 -90.67 7.91 -23.51
N LEU A 116 -89.61 7.80 -24.32
CA LEU A 116 -88.73 8.92 -24.66
C LEU A 116 -89.48 10.03 -25.39
N ALA A 117 -90.34 9.68 -26.37
CA ALA A 117 -91.18 10.64 -27.08
C ALA A 117 -92.18 11.37 -26.14
N LYS A 118 -92.81 10.64 -25.21
CA LYS A 118 -93.70 11.23 -24.18
C LYS A 118 -92.95 12.08 -23.15
N ARG A 119 -91.68 11.78 -22.86
CA ARG A 119 -90.81 12.59 -21.99
C ARG A 119 -90.41 13.89 -22.68
N ALA A 120 -89.93 13.82 -23.92
CA ALA A 120 -89.58 14.98 -24.74
C ALA A 120 -90.76 15.95 -24.95
N ALA A 121 -91.97 15.43 -25.23
CA ALA A 121 -93.17 16.26 -25.36
C ALA A 121 -93.54 17.02 -24.08
N ARG A 122 -93.34 16.41 -22.89
CA ARG A 122 -93.58 17.06 -21.59
C ARG A 122 -92.55 18.14 -21.30
N LEU A 123 -91.28 17.89 -21.61
CA LEU A 123 -90.19 18.87 -21.45
C LEU A 123 -90.37 20.07 -22.38
N ALA A 124 -90.78 19.84 -23.64
CA ALA A 124 -91.09 20.90 -24.59
C ALA A 124 -92.31 21.76 -24.15
N LEU A 125 -93.33 21.15 -23.53
CA LEU A 125 -94.45 21.91 -22.94
C LEU A 125 -93.97 22.79 -21.77
N ARG A 126 -93.10 22.25 -20.91
CA ARG A 126 -92.51 22.99 -19.78
C ARG A 126 -91.62 24.14 -20.25
N ALA A 127 -90.86 23.96 -21.32
CA ALA A 127 -90.07 25.02 -21.95
C ALA A 127 -90.95 26.17 -22.46
N LYS A 128 -92.05 25.85 -23.15
CA LYS A 128 -93.03 26.85 -23.62
C LYS A 128 -93.70 27.59 -22.47
N LEU A 129 -94.01 26.90 -21.38
CA LEU A 129 -94.56 27.51 -20.15
C LEU A 129 -93.54 28.37 -19.38
N LEU A 130 -92.25 28.23 -19.64
CA LEU A 130 -91.20 29.06 -19.05
C LEU A 130 -90.85 30.28 -19.93
N HIS A 131 -91.01 30.18 -21.26
CA HIS A 131 -90.56 31.22 -22.22
C HIS A 131 -91.69 32.00 -22.91
N GLU A 132 -92.86 31.40 -23.13
CA GLU A 132 -93.91 31.94 -24.03
C GLU A 132 -95.29 32.09 -23.38
N GLY A 133 -95.44 31.83 -22.08
CA GLY A 133 -96.75 31.93 -21.43
C GLY A 133 -97.19 33.37 -21.16
N ASP A 134 -98.46 33.67 -21.44
CA ASP A 134 -99.10 34.93 -21.02
C ASP A 134 -99.40 34.87 -19.51
N HIS A 135 -98.36 35.08 -18.71
CA HIS A 135 -98.40 34.94 -17.26
C HIS A 135 -98.84 36.25 -16.59
N GLY A 136 -99.77 36.17 -15.63
CA GLY A 136 -100.00 37.25 -14.66
C GLY A 136 -98.77 37.53 -13.79
N PRO A 137 -98.73 38.61 -12.97
CA PRO A 137 -97.56 39.01 -12.20
C PRO A 137 -96.96 37.89 -11.34
N LEU A 138 -97.82 37.12 -10.65
CA LEU A 138 -97.42 35.97 -9.84
C LEU A 138 -96.91 34.80 -10.69
N GLY A 139 -97.44 34.62 -11.90
CA GLY A 139 -96.99 33.56 -12.82
C GLY A 139 -95.61 33.86 -13.40
N LYS A 140 -95.27 35.14 -13.61
CA LYS A 140 -93.92 35.57 -14.00
C LYS A 140 -92.90 35.30 -12.90
N GLU A 141 -93.22 35.66 -11.66
CA GLU A 141 -92.34 35.44 -10.51
C GLU A 141 -92.08 33.93 -10.26
N VAL A 142 -93.11 33.08 -10.40
CA VAL A 142 -92.96 31.63 -10.30
C VAL A 142 -92.16 31.03 -11.47
N ALA A 143 -92.30 31.57 -12.69
CA ALA A 143 -91.51 31.17 -13.84
C ALA A 143 -90.04 31.58 -13.68
N ASP A 144 -89.77 32.79 -13.18
CA ASP A 144 -88.43 33.30 -12.89
C ASP A 144 -87.74 32.50 -11.77
N GLU A 145 -88.48 32.12 -10.73
CA GLU A 145 -87.98 31.24 -9.66
C GLU A 145 -87.67 29.82 -10.19
N ALA A 146 -88.54 29.27 -11.06
CA ALA A 146 -88.29 27.98 -11.68
C ALA A 146 -87.09 28.01 -12.65
N HIS A 147 -86.93 29.11 -13.40
CA HIS A 147 -85.81 29.32 -14.32
C HIS A 147 -84.48 29.46 -13.57
N THR A 148 -84.45 30.24 -12.49
CA THR A 148 -83.25 30.38 -11.64
C THR A 148 -82.85 29.08 -10.95
N ARG A 149 -83.82 28.28 -10.48
CA ARG A 149 -83.55 26.94 -9.91
C ARG A 149 -82.96 25.98 -10.96
N LEU A 150 -83.54 25.93 -12.16
CA LEU A 150 -83.04 25.08 -13.25
C LEU A 150 -81.63 25.50 -13.71
N LEU A 151 -81.34 26.81 -13.76
CA LEU A 151 -79.99 27.31 -14.03
C LEU A 151 -78.99 26.89 -12.94
N HIS A 152 -79.39 26.96 -11.68
CA HIS A 152 -78.53 26.53 -10.57
C HIS A 152 -78.25 25.01 -10.63
N GLU A 153 -79.27 24.20 -10.88
CA GLU A 153 -79.17 22.75 -11.06
C GLU A 153 -78.28 22.39 -12.27
N LYS A 154 -78.43 23.13 -13.39
CA LYS A 154 -77.58 23.01 -14.57
C LYS A 154 -76.11 23.26 -14.24
N VAL A 155 -75.80 24.36 -13.54
CA VAL A 155 -74.42 24.70 -13.17
C VAL A 155 -73.81 23.65 -12.24
N GLN A 156 -74.58 23.16 -11.25
CA GLN A 156 -74.13 22.10 -10.35
C GLN A 156 -73.84 20.78 -11.09
N LEU A 157 -74.72 20.40 -12.04
CA LEU A 157 -74.51 19.20 -12.86
C LEU A 157 -73.32 19.36 -13.81
N GLU A 158 -73.14 20.52 -14.44
CA GLU A 158 -71.96 20.81 -15.25
C GLU A 158 -70.67 20.74 -14.43
N GLU A 159 -70.67 21.32 -13.23
CA GLU A 159 -69.52 21.29 -12.31
C GLU A 159 -69.21 19.85 -11.87
N HIS A 160 -70.24 19.08 -11.51
CA HIS A 160 -70.08 17.67 -11.15
C HIS A 160 -69.51 16.85 -12.31
N ILE A 161 -70.05 16.99 -13.53
CA ILE A 161 -69.55 16.28 -14.72
C ILE A 161 -68.11 16.70 -15.03
N ARG A 162 -67.79 17.99 -15.00
CA ARG A 162 -66.41 18.48 -15.20
C ARG A 162 -65.46 17.93 -14.14
N GLN A 163 -65.90 17.86 -12.88
CA GLN A 163 -65.10 17.28 -11.81
C GLN A 163 -64.85 15.79 -12.05
N VAL A 164 -65.87 15.03 -12.43
CA VAL A 164 -65.71 13.60 -12.74
C VAL A 164 -64.78 13.39 -13.94
N VAL A 165 -64.96 14.14 -15.03
CA VAL A 165 -64.08 14.10 -16.20
C VAL A 165 -62.64 14.46 -15.80
N SER A 166 -62.43 15.53 -15.05
CA SER A 166 -61.10 15.92 -14.58
C SER A 166 -60.46 14.87 -13.67
N THR A 167 -61.23 14.21 -12.79
CA THR A 167 -60.71 13.11 -11.97
C THR A 167 -60.37 11.87 -12.80
N PHE A 168 -61.15 11.58 -13.84
CA PHE A 168 -60.89 10.50 -14.77
C PHE A 168 -59.63 10.77 -15.60
N ASP A 169 -59.51 11.97 -16.21
CA ASP A 169 -58.33 12.38 -16.97
C ASP A 169 -57.08 12.36 -16.08
N GLY A 170 -57.20 12.80 -14.81
CA GLY A 170 -56.14 12.69 -13.82
C GLY A 170 -55.74 11.25 -13.52
N ALA A 171 -56.71 10.33 -13.40
CA ALA A 171 -56.45 8.92 -13.20
C ALA A 171 -55.79 8.28 -14.42
N VAL A 172 -56.26 8.60 -15.64
CA VAL A 172 -55.66 8.15 -16.90
C VAL A 172 -54.22 8.64 -17.02
N ALA A 173 -53.96 9.93 -16.78
CA ALA A 173 -52.62 10.49 -16.80
C ALA A 173 -51.69 9.85 -15.74
N SER A 174 -52.22 9.51 -14.57
CA SER A 174 -51.47 8.77 -13.54
C SER A 174 -51.10 7.36 -14.01
N ILE A 175 -52.06 6.63 -14.60
CA ILE A 175 -51.84 5.27 -15.13
C ILE A 175 -50.87 5.31 -16.31
N GLU A 176 -50.96 6.30 -17.20
CA GLU A 176 -50.01 6.48 -18.31
C GLU A 176 -48.58 6.72 -17.81
N LYS A 177 -48.43 7.55 -16.78
CA LYS A 177 -47.14 7.79 -16.13
C LYS A 177 -46.59 6.52 -15.48
N GLU A 178 -47.44 5.76 -14.80
CA GLU A 178 -47.06 4.47 -14.21
C GLU A 178 -46.69 3.44 -15.28
N ARG A 179 -47.46 3.34 -16.37
CA ARG A 179 -47.17 2.47 -17.51
C ARG A 179 -45.83 2.83 -18.14
N ALA A 180 -45.54 4.11 -18.36
CA ALA A 180 -44.27 4.56 -18.92
C ALA A 180 -43.09 4.16 -18.00
N LYS A 181 -43.25 4.35 -16.68
CA LYS A 181 -42.25 3.94 -15.70
C LYS A 181 -42.03 2.43 -15.70
N LEU A 182 -43.10 1.64 -15.59
CA LEU A 182 -43.02 0.18 -15.59
C LEU A 182 -42.43 -0.36 -16.90
N SER A 183 -42.79 0.23 -18.03
CA SER A 183 -42.22 -0.13 -19.33
C SER A 183 -40.71 0.14 -19.38
N SER A 184 -40.24 1.25 -18.81
CA SER A 184 -38.81 1.55 -18.69
C SER A 184 -38.11 0.57 -17.75
N ASP A 185 -38.70 0.27 -16.60
CA ASP A 185 -38.14 -0.64 -15.60
C ASP A 185 -38.05 -2.08 -16.15
N LEU A 186 -39.08 -2.53 -16.87
CA LEU A 186 -39.10 -3.83 -17.55
C LEU A 186 -37.99 -3.92 -18.60
N LYS A 187 -37.85 -2.90 -19.46
CA LYS A 187 -36.77 -2.88 -20.46
C LYS A 187 -35.39 -2.84 -19.81
N ASN A 188 -35.21 -2.11 -18.73
CA ASN A 188 -33.96 -2.12 -17.98
C ASN A 188 -33.67 -3.50 -17.36
N ALA A 189 -34.69 -4.21 -16.90
CA ALA A 189 -34.56 -5.58 -16.41
C ALA A 189 -34.19 -6.55 -17.54
N ASP A 190 -34.86 -6.45 -18.70
CA ASP A 190 -34.54 -7.24 -19.90
C ASP A 190 -33.08 -7.03 -20.33
N MET A 191 -32.62 -5.77 -20.41
CA MET A 191 -31.23 -5.46 -20.77
C MET A 191 -30.24 -6.00 -19.73
N LYS A 192 -30.53 -5.91 -18.43
CA LYS A 192 -29.70 -6.50 -17.38
C LYS A 192 -29.65 -8.02 -17.49
N LEU A 193 -30.77 -8.67 -17.82
CA LEU A 193 -30.82 -10.11 -18.01
C LEU A 193 -29.94 -10.53 -19.18
N LEU A 194 -29.94 -9.77 -20.28
CA LEU A 194 -29.06 -10.01 -21.42
C LEU A 194 -27.58 -9.89 -21.03
N VAL A 195 -27.20 -8.84 -20.29
CA VAL A 195 -25.83 -8.67 -19.78
C VAL A 195 -25.43 -9.85 -18.90
N LEU A 196 -26.26 -10.23 -17.92
CA LEU A 196 -25.99 -11.36 -17.03
C LEU A 196 -25.88 -12.68 -17.79
N HIS A 197 -26.67 -12.85 -18.85
CA HIS A 197 -26.60 -14.04 -19.70
C HIS A 197 -25.29 -14.07 -20.52
N GLU A 198 -24.86 -12.95 -21.08
CA GLU A 198 -23.55 -12.83 -21.76
C GLU A 198 -22.39 -13.09 -20.78
N GLU A 199 -22.45 -12.53 -19.57
CA GLU A 199 -21.48 -12.79 -18.51
C GLU A 199 -21.44 -14.28 -18.15
N LEU A 200 -22.61 -14.92 -17.99
CA LEU A 200 -22.71 -16.33 -17.67
C LEU A 200 -22.10 -17.21 -18.77
N LEU A 201 -22.36 -16.91 -20.05
CA LEU A 201 -21.74 -17.62 -21.16
C LEU A 201 -20.21 -17.48 -21.15
N ALA A 202 -19.72 -16.25 -20.96
CA ALA A 202 -18.28 -15.97 -20.89
C ALA A 202 -17.61 -16.67 -19.69
N LEU A 203 -18.30 -16.74 -18.54
CA LEU A 203 -17.82 -17.42 -17.34
C LEU A 203 -17.81 -18.94 -17.52
N ASN A 204 -18.86 -19.52 -18.13
CA ASN A 204 -18.96 -20.95 -18.36
C ASN A 204 -17.83 -21.47 -19.25
N GLU A 205 -17.45 -20.72 -20.30
CA GLU A 205 -16.26 -21.06 -21.12
C GLU A 205 -14.94 -21.04 -20.34
N LEU A 206 -14.86 -20.25 -19.26
CA LEU A 206 -13.66 -20.05 -18.46
C LEU A 206 -13.60 -21.01 -17.27
N GLU A 207 -14.74 -21.51 -16.80
CA GLU A 207 -14.86 -22.37 -15.63
C GLU A 207 -14.05 -23.66 -15.77
N GLU A 208 -14.09 -24.34 -16.92
CA GLU A 208 -13.33 -25.57 -17.14
C GLU A 208 -11.81 -25.36 -16.99
N LYS A 209 -11.30 -24.23 -17.52
CA LYS A 209 -9.89 -23.88 -17.41
C LYS A 209 -9.51 -23.45 -15.99
N ASP A 210 -10.38 -22.70 -15.32
CA ASP A 210 -10.22 -22.33 -13.91
C ASP A 210 -10.16 -23.58 -13.01
N GLU A 211 -11.07 -24.54 -13.22
CA GLU A 211 -11.06 -25.81 -12.50
C GLU A 211 -9.79 -26.62 -12.74
N ALA A 212 -9.33 -26.70 -14.00
CA ALA A 212 -8.13 -27.43 -14.35
C ALA A 212 -6.88 -26.80 -13.69
N LEU A 213 -6.75 -25.47 -13.71
CA LEU A 213 -5.67 -24.76 -13.04
C LEU A 213 -5.73 -24.89 -11.52
N LEU A 214 -6.94 -24.87 -10.94
CA LEU A 214 -7.14 -25.11 -9.52
C LEU A 214 -6.67 -26.52 -9.12
N LYS A 215 -7.08 -27.56 -9.88
CA LYS A 215 -6.66 -28.95 -9.67
C LYS A 215 -5.14 -29.12 -9.79
N LYS A 216 -4.51 -28.49 -10.78
CA LYS A 216 -3.04 -28.50 -10.92
C LYS A 216 -2.36 -27.84 -9.71
N THR A 217 -2.86 -26.67 -9.29
CA THR A 217 -2.27 -25.92 -8.16
C THR A 217 -2.38 -26.66 -6.84
N THR A 218 -3.54 -27.28 -6.56
CA THR A 218 -3.74 -28.08 -5.35
C THR A 218 -2.83 -29.30 -5.35
N LYS A 219 -2.67 -29.96 -6.51
CA LYS A 219 -1.72 -31.08 -6.67
C LYS A 219 -0.28 -30.63 -6.41
N CYS A 220 0.23 -29.60 -7.10
CA CYS A 220 1.60 -29.12 -6.88
C CYS A 220 1.85 -28.70 -5.43
N ARG A 221 0.86 -28.08 -4.77
CA ARG A 221 0.94 -27.72 -3.36
C ARG A 221 1.02 -28.95 -2.45
N HIS A 222 0.23 -29.98 -2.74
CA HIS A 222 0.27 -31.24 -2.00
C HIS A 222 1.62 -31.95 -2.18
N ASP A 223 2.08 -32.09 -3.42
CA ASP A 223 3.37 -32.70 -3.76
C ASP A 223 4.53 -31.96 -3.08
N LYS A 224 4.50 -30.62 -3.08
CA LYS A 224 5.49 -29.80 -2.36
C LYS A 224 5.48 -30.06 -0.86
N THR A 225 4.31 -30.13 -0.24
CA THR A 225 4.23 -30.44 1.20
C THR A 225 4.71 -31.86 1.51
N GLY A 226 4.45 -32.83 0.64
CA GLY A 226 4.96 -34.20 0.77
C GLY A 226 6.48 -34.25 0.70
N ILE A 227 7.07 -33.68 -0.35
CA ILE A 227 8.54 -33.63 -0.53
C ILE A 227 9.21 -32.88 0.63
N MET A 228 8.64 -31.75 1.07
CA MET A 228 9.19 -31.04 2.24
C MET A 228 9.16 -31.89 3.52
N HIS A 229 8.13 -32.72 3.71
CA HIS A 229 8.06 -33.63 4.84
C HIS A 229 9.13 -34.72 4.74
N GLU A 230 9.28 -35.34 3.56
CA GLU A 230 10.30 -36.36 3.29
C GLU A 230 11.73 -35.81 3.44
N ILE A 231 11.99 -34.58 2.97
CA ILE A 231 13.27 -33.88 3.18
C ILE A 231 13.56 -33.73 4.67
N LYS A 232 12.56 -33.30 5.45
CA LYS A 232 12.71 -33.13 6.89
C LYS A 232 13.00 -34.45 7.59
N GLU A 233 12.26 -35.51 7.26
CA GLU A 233 12.50 -36.84 7.81
C GLU A 233 13.89 -37.38 7.46
N CYS A 234 14.34 -37.18 6.23
CA CYS A 234 15.67 -37.57 5.79
C CYS A 234 16.77 -36.77 6.52
N GLN A 235 16.53 -35.48 6.75
CA GLN A 235 17.43 -34.61 7.51
C GLN A 235 17.50 -35.02 9.00
N ASP A 236 16.38 -35.38 9.60
CA ASP A 236 16.30 -35.85 10.98
C ASP A 236 17.08 -37.18 11.13
N LYS A 237 16.87 -38.15 10.22
CA LYS A 237 17.64 -39.41 10.16
C LYS A 237 19.14 -39.19 9.96
N LEU A 238 19.52 -38.24 9.10
CA LEU A 238 20.93 -37.86 8.92
C LEU A 238 21.54 -37.26 10.19
N SER A 239 20.76 -36.51 10.98
CA SER A 239 21.24 -35.94 12.25
C SER A 239 21.41 -37.02 13.33
N GLU A 240 20.50 -37.99 13.39
CA GLU A 240 20.58 -39.13 14.31
C GLU A 240 21.82 -39.98 14.00
N LYS A 241 22.03 -40.33 12.73
CA LYS A 241 23.22 -41.09 12.31
C LYS A 241 24.53 -40.35 12.50
N LYS A 242 24.56 -39.02 12.37
CA LYS A 242 25.74 -38.21 12.75
C LYS A 242 25.99 -38.26 14.25
N GLY A 243 24.95 -38.21 15.07
CA GLY A 243 25.06 -38.37 16.53
C GLY A 243 25.58 -39.75 16.93
N GLU A 244 25.16 -40.82 16.25
CA GLU A 244 25.72 -42.16 16.42
C GLU A 244 27.22 -42.19 16.06
N ILE A 245 27.63 -41.58 14.94
CA ILE A 245 29.06 -41.48 14.57
C ILE A 245 29.86 -40.77 15.65
N GLU A 246 29.36 -39.66 16.22
CA GLU A 246 30.05 -38.94 17.29
C GLU A 246 30.17 -39.78 18.57
N GLN A 247 29.16 -40.59 18.90
CA GLN A 247 29.20 -41.52 20.03
C GLN A 247 30.27 -42.59 19.82
N TRP A 248 30.29 -43.23 18.65
CA TRP A 248 31.31 -44.22 18.32
C TRP A 248 32.74 -43.64 18.29
N GLN A 249 32.91 -42.41 17.81
CA GLN A 249 34.19 -41.71 17.86
C GLN A 249 34.63 -41.40 19.30
N LEU A 250 33.69 -41.07 20.19
CA LEU A 250 33.96 -40.86 21.60
C LEU A 250 34.35 -42.17 22.30
N GLU A 251 33.66 -43.26 21.98
CA GLU A 251 33.98 -44.60 22.48
C GLU A 251 35.35 -45.08 21.96
N GLU A 252 35.68 -44.86 20.68
CA GLU A 252 37.01 -45.14 20.12
C GLU A 252 38.09 -44.31 20.83
N ALA A 253 37.82 -43.03 21.12
CA ALA A 253 38.74 -42.18 21.88
C ALA A 253 38.90 -42.65 23.34
N SER A 254 37.84 -43.15 23.98
CA SER A 254 37.89 -43.78 25.30
C SER A 254 38.74 -45.05 25.27
N LEU A 255 38.55 -45.90 24.26
CA LEU A 255 39.32 -47.12 24.04
C LEU A 255 40.82 -46.82 23.83
N GLN A 256 41.11 -45.73 23.10
CA GLN A 256 42.46 -45.23 22.90
C GLN A 256 43.08 -44.68 24.21
N ALA A 257 42.29 -44.05 25.07
CA ALA A 257 42.71 -43.59 26.38
C ALA A 257 42.95 -44.77 27.34
N GLU A 258 42.11 -45.80 27.32
CA GLU A 258 42.28 -47.05 28.06
C GLU A 258 43.58 -47.75 27.64
N PHE A 259 43.84 -47.86 26.34
CA PHE A 259 45.11 -48.37 25.80
C PHE A 259 46.31 -47.58 26.34
N THR A 260 46.21 -46.25 26.35
CA THR A 260 47.30 -45.37 26.81
C THR A 260 47.53 -45.51 28.33
N ALA A 261 46.45 -45.69 29.11
CA ALA A 261 46.51 -45.91 30.56
C ALA A 261 47.09 -47.28 30.93
N LEU A 262 46.74 -48.34 30.19
CA LEU A 262 47.24 -49.72 30.40
C LEU A 262 48.72 -49.86 30.08
N VAL A 263 49.19 -49.21 29.02
CA VAL A 263 50.58 -49.32 28.56
C VAL A 263 51.52 -48.35 29.29
N GLY A 264 51.00 -47.20 29.74
CA GLY A 264 51.74 -46.15 30.45
C GLY A 264 52.65 -45.32 29.54
N GLU A 265 52.64 -44.00 29.72
CA GLU A 265 53.31 -43.03 28.82
C GLU A 265 54.85 -43.14 28.76
N ASN A 266 55.47 -43.92 29.65
CA ASN A 266 56.93 -44.07 29.76
C ASN A 266 57.44 -45.52 29.64
N SER A 267 56.64 -46.44 29.08
CA SER A 267 57.03 -47.85 28.93
C SER A 267 57.84 -48.11 27.64
N PRO A 268 58.96 -48.88 27.69
CA PRO A 268 59.74 -49.23 26.50
C PRO A 268 58.95 -50.10 25.50
N PHE A 269 57.85 -50.71 25.93
CA PHE A 269 56.98 -51.56 25.11
C PHE A 269 55.82 -50.80 24.44
N GLN A 270 55.72 -49.49 24.65
CA GLN A 270 54.64 -48.67 24.10
C GLN A 270 54.61 -48.65 22.57
N VAL A 271 55.78 -48.47 21.93
CA VAL A 271 55.88 -48.39 20.46
C VAL A 271 55.54 -49.74 19.79
N PRO A 272 56.03 -50.90 20.27
CA PRO A 272 55.60 -52.21 19.78
C PRO A 272 54.09 -52.49 19.99
N LEU A 273 53.56 -52.25 21.19
CA LEU A 273 52.15 -52.53 21.50
C LEU A 273 51.19 -51.61 20.73
N LEU A 274 51.58 -50.36 20.47
CA LEU A 274 50.80 -49.43 19.64
C LEU A 274 50.75 -49.89 18.18
N LYS A 275 51.82 -50.51 17.65
CA LYS A 275 51.81 -51.11 16.30
C LYS A 275 50.86 -52.30 16.23
N ILE A 276 50.85 -53.16 17.25
CA ILE A 276 49.95 -54.33 17.31
C ILE A 276 48.50 -53.88 17.43
N TYR A 277 48.21 -52.94 18.33
CA TYR A 277 46.87 -52.34 18.50
C TYR A 277 46.37 -51.66 17.21
N LYS A 278 47.23 -50.93 16.48
CA LYS A 278 46.84 -50.24 15.24
C LYS A 278 46.76 -51.16 14.01
N LYS A 279 47.40 -52.33 14.02
CA LYS A 279 47.45 -53.24 12.87
C LYS A 279 46.03 -53.70 12.49
N LYS A 280 45.58 -53.35 11.29
CA LYS A 280 44.29 -53.82 10.75
C LYS A 280 44.40 -55.32 10.42
N VAL A 281 43.50 -56.14 10.96
CA VAL A 281 43.36 -57.55 10.56
C VAL A 281 42.22 -57.64 9.58
N LYS A 282 42.41 -58.33 8.45
CA LYS A 282 41.29 -58.75 7.60
C LYS A 282 40.49 -59.81 8.37
N ARG A 283 39.34 -59.42 8.91
CA ARG A 283 38.34 -60.37 9.42
C ARG A 283 37.60 -60.94 8.22
N SER A 284 37.64 -62.26 8.03
CA SER A 284 36.76 -62.90 7.03
C SER A 284 35.35 -62.88 7.59
N LYS A 285 34.43 -62.20 6.91
CA LYS A 285 32.99 -62.28 7.25
C LYS A 285 32.57 -63.74 7.11
N ARG A 286 32.31 -64.42 8.24
CA ARG A 286 31.61 -65.70 8.22
C ARG A 286 30.20 -65.44 7.71
N LYS A 287 29.91 -65.89 6.49
CA LYS A 287 28.59 -65.92 5.87
C LYS A 287 27.60 -66.63 6.81
N LYS A 288 26.78 -65.86 7.52
CA LYS A 288 25.62 -66.37 8.25
C LYS A 288 24.45 -66.32 7.26
N GLY A 289 24.01 -67.50 6.81
CA GLY A 289 22.93 -67.62 5.85
C GLY A 289 21.59 -67.14 6.40
N MET A 290 20.80 -66.53 5.53
CA MET A 290 19.35 -66.65 5.49
C MET A 290 18.91 -66.44 4.04
N ASP A 291 18.16 -67.42 3.56
CA ASP A 291 17.37 -67.44 2.32
C ASP A 291 16.26 -66.38 2.40
N GLU A 292 16.00 -65.66 1.30
CA GLU A 292 14.64 -65.31 0.85
C GLU A 292 14.70 -64.70 -0.56
N GLU A 293 14.08 -65.41 -1.50
CA GLU A 293 13.77 -65.00 -2.87
C GLU A 293 12.65 -63.94 -2.86
N GLU A 294 12.78 -62.85 -3.62
CA GLU A 294 11.66 -62.28 -4.39
C GLU A 294 12.18 -61.43 -5.57
N TYR A 295 11.50 -61.59 -6.70
CA TYR A 295 11.74 -61.02 -8.03
C TYR A 295 11.40 -59.51 -8.10
N ASP A 296 12.08 -58.70 -8.92
CA ASP A 296 11.70 -58.38 -10.32
C ASP A 296 12.32 -57.06 -10.87
N GLU A 297 12.76 -57.16 -12.14
CA GLU A 297 13.00 -56.22 -13.27
C GLU A 297 13.52 -54.74 -13.17
N ASP A 298 14.60 -54.51 -13.95
CA ASP A 298 14.90 -53.42 -14.93
C ASP A 298 15.25 -51.99 -14.45
N GLU A 299 16.11 -51.19 -15.10
CA GLU A 299 17.02 -51.22 -16.26
C GLU A 299 17.90 -49.94 -16.16
N ASP A 300 19.12 -49.98 -16.73
CA ASP A 300 20.00 -48.86 -17.14
C ASP A 300 20.54 -47.88 -16.05
N ASP A 301 21.80 -47.43 -16.04
CA ASP A 301 22.77 -47.28 -17.13
C ASP A 301 24.22 -47.24 -16.58
N GLU A 302 25.14 -47.46 -17.50
CA GLU A 302 26.59 -47.64 -17.43
C GLU A 302 27.36 -46.47 -16.77
N GLU A 303 28.38 -46.79 -15.96
CA GLU A 303 29.65 -46.05 -16.04
C GLU A 303 30.81 -46.93 -15.58
N GLU A 304 31.71 -47.19 -16.53
CA GLU A 304 32.98 -47.84 -16.34
C GLU A 304 33.84 -47.12 -15.28
N SER A 305 34.39 -47.90 -14.35
CA SER A 305 35.76 -47.61 -13.90
C SER A 305 36.52 -48.92 -13.78
N ASP A 306 37.26 -49.21 -14.85
CA ASP A 306 38.42 -50.08 -14.87
C ASP A 306 39.36 -49.72 -13.71
N LEU A 307 39.42 -50.63 -12.75
CA LEU A 307 40.52 -50.73 -11.79
C LEU A 307 40.86 -52.22 -11.67
N GLU A 308 41.45 -52.75 -12.73
CA GLU A 308 42.47 -53.79 -12.59
C GLU A 308 43.54 -53.28 -11.61
N SER A 309 43.43 -53.71 -10.36
CA SER A 309 44.56 -53.73 -9.45
C SER A 309 44.76 -55.17 -9.01
N ASP A 310 45.52 -55.87 -9.84
CA ASP A 310 46.32 -57.02 -9.47
C ASP A 310 47.14 -56.69 -8.20
N PHE A 311 46.71 -57.25 -7.07
CA PHE A 311 47.53 -57.45 -5.89
C PHE A 311 47.36 -58.91 -5.47
N GLU A 312 47.93 -59.80 -6.27
CA GLU A 312 48.61 -60.96 -5.70
C GLU A 312 49.73 -60.46 -4.77
N ASP A 313 49.44 -60.39 -3.47
CA ASP A 313 50.44 -60.47 -2.42
C ASP A 313 49.87 -61.36 -1.31
N GLU A 314 49.95 -62.66 -1.56
CA GLU A 314 50.01 -63.68 -0.51
C GLU A 314 51.33 -63.51 0.25
N GLU A 315 51.36 -62.58 1.21
CA GLU A 315 52.26 -62.71 2.35
C GLU A 315 51.45 -63.18 3.56
N ASP A 316 51.47 -64.50 3.71
CA ASP A 316 51.23 -65.24 4.93
C ASP A 316 52.20 -64.74 6.01
N MET A 317 51.86 -63.62 6.66
CA MET A 317 52.60 -63.10 7.81
C MET A 317 51.99 -63.64 9.09
N ASP A 318 52.24 -64.93 9.28
CA ASP A 318 52.17 -65.72 10.50
C ASP A 318 53.18 -65.17 11.54
N ASP A 319 52.90 -63.95 12.01
CA ASP A 319 53.67 -63.28 13.05
C ASP A 319 52.70 -62.75 14.11
N ASP A 320 51.96 -63.69 14.73
CA ASP A 320 51.58 -63.55 16.14
C ASP A 320 52.85 -63.77 16.97
N THR A 321 53.80 -62.83 16.81
CA THR A 321 55.00 -62.76 17.63
C THR A 321 54.50 -62.62 19.06
N GLY A 322 54.69 -63.68 19.86
CA GLY A 322 54.36 -63.68 21.28
C GLY A 322 54.93 -62.45 22.00
N PRO A 323 54.51 -62.20 23.26
CA PRO A 323 54.71 -60.93 23.95
C PRO A 323 56.15 -60.41 23.78
N PRO A 324 56.34 -59.12 23.42
CA PRO A 324 57.67 -58.53 23.25
C PRO A 324 58.57 -58.91 24.44
N GLN A 325 59.84 -59.30 24.21
CA GLN A 325 60.72 -59.82 25.28
C GLN A 325 60.76 -58.86 26.49
N GLY A 326 60.14 -59.27 27.60
CA GLY A 326 60.03 -58.50 28.86
C GLY A 326 58.69 -57.79 29.10
N CYS A 327 57.71 -57.94 28.21
CA CYS A 327 56.33 -57.47 28.39
C CYS A 327 55.54 -58.46 29.26
N ASP A 328 54.69 -57.94 30.15
CA ASP A 328 53.75 -58.75 30.92
C ASP A 328 52.73 -59.41 29.99
N VAL A 329 52.53 -60.72 30.15
CA VAL A 329 51.62 -61.53 29.31
C VAL A 329 50.19 -61.02 29.43
N GLN A 330 49.80 -60.53 30.61
CA GLN A 330 48.45 -59.97 30.83
C GLN A 330 48.23 -58.65 30.09
N VAL A 331 49.26 -57.80 29.98
CA VAL A 331 49.18 -56.54 29.22
C VAL A 331 49.09 -56.83 27.73
N TYR A 332 49.82 -57.84 27.23
CA TYR A 332 49.74 -58.27 25.83
C TYR A 332 48.36 -58.80 25.43
N GLU A 333 47.79 -59.72 26.22
CA GLU A 333 46.43 -60.24 26.01
C GLU A 333 45.37 -59.12 26.06
N SER A 334 45.48 -58.20 27.02
CA SER A 334 44.57 -57.05 27.10
C SER A 334 44.67 -56.09 25.89
N VAL A 335 45.84 -55.97 25.26
CA VAL A 335 46.04 -55.16 24.05
C VAL A 335 45.43 -55.85 22.82
N ILE A 336 45.40 -57.18 22.78
CA ILE A 336 44.71 -57.94 21.73
C ILE A 336 43.19 -57.77 21.88
N ASP A 337 42.66 -57.88 23.10
CA ASP A 337 41.22 -57.66 23.36
C ASP A 337 40.79 -56.23 22.99
N LEU A 338 41.62 -55.22 23.30
CA LEU A 338 41.38 -53.83 22.89
C LEU A 338 41.45 -53.66 21.36
N ARG A 339 42.32 -54.39 20.67
CA ARG A 339 42.38 -54.39 19.20
C ARG A 339 41.12 -54.98 18.58
N GLU A 340 40.59 -56.08 19.14
CA GLU A 340 39.35 -56.68 18.66
C GLU A 340 38.17 -55.74 18.85
N LYS A 341 38.01 -55.14 20.04
CA LYS A 341 36.97 -54.14 20.30
C LYS A 341 37.06 -52.94 19.36
N ARG A 342 38.27 -52.46 19.08
CA ARG A 342 38.49 -51.37 18.10
C ARG A 342 38.05 -51.77 16.70
N LEU A 343 38.34 -53.00 16.26
CA LEU A 343 37.94 -53.48 14.93
C LEU A 343 36.43 -53.69 14.83
N ASP A 344 35.75 -54.09 15.91
CA ASP A 344 34.28 -54.14 15.96
C ASP A 344 33.68 -52.74 15.81
N MET A 345 34.19 -51.76 16.57
CA MET A 345 33.80 -50.35 16.46
C MET A 345 34.06 -49.77 15.07
N GLU A 346 35.19 -50.12 14.42
CA GLU A 346 35.53 -49.65 13.06
C GLU A 346 34.59 -50.25 12.00
N GLU A 347 34.12 -51.49 12.15
CA GLU A 347 33.12 -52.12 11.28
C GLU A 347 31.74 -51.46 11.45
N GLU A 348 31.31 -51.23 12.69
CA GLU A 348 30.04 -50.54 12.98
C GLU A 348 30.05 -49.09 12.47
N LEU A 349 31.16 -48.36 12.65
CA LEU A 349 31.34 -47.03 12.06
C LEU A 349 31.27 -47.04 10.54
N GLN A 350 31.86 -48.05 9.87
CA GLN A 350 31.78 -48.17 8.42
C GLN A 350 30.36 -48.46 7.93
N ASP A 351 29.59 -49.28 8.63
CA ASP A 351 28.21 -49.58 8.23
C ASP A 351 27.29 -48.38 8.49
N ILE A 352 27.47 -47.63 9.58
CA ILE A 352 26.78 -46.36 9.81
C ILE A 352 27.18 -45.33 8.75
N GLN A 353 28.46 -45.27 8.36
CA GLN A 353 28.94 -44.36 7.32
C GLN A 353 28.31 -44.66 5.96
N LYS A 354 28.15 -45.94 5.57
CA LYS A 354 27.42 -46.34 4.37
C LYS A 354 25.96 -45.88 4.41
N ALA A 355 25.27 -46.11 5.54
CA ALA A 355 23.89 -45.67 5.73
C ALA A 355 23.75 -44.14 5.63
N VAL A 356 24.73 -43.38 6.15
CA VAL A 356 24.79 -41.92 6.00
C VAL A 356 24.95 -41.52 4.53
N ASP A 357 25.79 -42.21 3.77
CA ASP A 357 26.02 -41.87 2.36
C ASP A 357 24.81 -42.26 1.47
N GLU A 358 24.09 -43.33 1.80
CA GLU A 358 22.79 -43.65 1.21
C GLU A 358 21.73 -42.59 1.52
N LEU A 359 21.62 -42.16 2.78
CA LEU A 359 20.72 -41.09 3.18
C LEU A 359 21.07 -39.75 2.50
N LYS A 360 22.36 -39.44 2.31
CA LYS A 360 22.78 -38.26 1.54
C LYS A 360 22.36 -38.35 0.07
N LYS A 361 22.46 -39.52 -0.56
CA LYS A 361 21.98 -39.74 -1.93
C LYS A 361 20.46 -39.56 -2.02
N ALA A 362 19.71 -40.12 -1.07
CA ALA A 362 18.26 -39.93 -0.98
C ALA A 362 17.88 -38.45 -0.78
N TYR A 363 18.57 -37.75 0.12
CA TYR A 363 18.39 -36.31 0.36
C TYR A 363 18.64 -35.49 -0.91
N ALA A 364 19.70 -35.79 -1.66
CA ALA A 364 20.00 -35.10 -2.93
C ALA A 364 18.88 -35.31 -3.97
N LYS A 365 18.36 -36.54 -4.11
CA LYS A 365 17.22 -36.84 -5.00
C LYS A 365 15.96 -36.07 -4.60
N LEU A 366 15.66 -36.00 -3.30
CA LEU A 366 14.52 -35.23 -2.78
C LEU A 366 14.68 -33.72 -3.02
N LEU A 367 15.89 -33.18 -2.89
CA LEU A 367 16.18 -31.78 -3.17
C LEU A 367 15.98 -31.44 -4.66
N ASP A 368 16.34 -32.34 -5.57
CA ASP A 368 16.09 -32.14 -7.00
C ASP A 368 14.60 -32.29 -7.34
N ALA A 369 13.88 -33.18 -6.66
CA ALA A 369 12.42 -33.27 -6.74
C ALA A 369 11.74 -31.98 -6.24
N GLU A 370 12.21 -31.39 -5.14
CA GLU A 370 11.74 -30.08 -4.64
C GLU A 370 11.92 -28.99 -5.69
N LYS A 371 13.10 -28.87 -6.29
CA LYS A 371 13.36 -27.87 -7.35
C LYS A 371 12.45 -28.08 -8.56
N ARG A 372 12.16 -29.33 -8.93
CA ARG A 372 11.25 -29.66 -10.03
C ARG A 372 9.83 -29.20 -9.71
N VAL A 373 9.31 -29.52 -8.52
CA VAL A 373 7.98 -29.09 -8.08
C VAL A 373 7.90 -27.57 -7.93
N ASP A 374 8.96 -26.91 -7.46
CA ASP A 374 9.04 -25.45 -7.41
C ASP A 374 8.99 -24.80 -8.80
N LYS A 375 9.65 -25.41 -9.80
CA LYS A 375 9.59 -24.94 -11.18
C LYS A 375 8.19 -25.14 -11.76
N GLU A 376 7.56 -26.28 -11.50
CA GLU A 376 6.19 -26.57 -11.92
C GLU A 376 5.19 -25.63 -11.26
N GLN A 377 5.33 -25.36 -9.95
CA GLN A 377 4.50 -24.39 -9.21
C GLN A 377 4.63 -22.99 -9.80
N LYS A 378 5.85 -22.52 -10.08
CA LYS A 378 6.06 -21.21 -10.74
C LYS A 378 5.46 -21.16 -12.15
N ALA A 379 5.51 -22.26 -12.90
CA ALA A 379 4.89 -22.34 -14.21
C ALA A 379 3.36 -22.29 -14.13
N THR A 380 2.76 -23.02 -13.18
CA THR A 380 1.31 -22.96 -12.94
C THR A 380 0.85 -21.59 -12.45
N ASP A 381 1.62 -20.94 -11.57
CA ASP A 381 1.34 -19.57 -11.12
C ASP A 381 1.37 -18.57 -12.29
N ALA A 382 2.32 -18.73 -13.22
CA ALA A 382 2.39 -17.90 -14.43
C ALA A 382 1.22 -18.18 -15.39
N GLU A 383 0.83 -19.45 -15.57
CA GLU A 383 -0.38 -19.83 -16.33
C GLU A 383 -1.64 -19.19 -15.73
N ILE A 384 -1.77 -19.19 -14.39
CA ILE A 384 -2.88 -18.55 -13.69
C ILE A 384 -2.90 -17.05 -13.94
N GLN A 385 -1.75 -16.36 -13.86
CA GLN A 385 -1.70 -14.92 -14.12
C GLN A 385 -2.10 -14.56 -15.55
N GLN A 386 -1.63 -15.34 -16.53
CA GLN A 386 -2.04 -15.20 -17.92
C GLN A 386 -3.55 -15.43 -18.07
N PHE A 387 -4.07 -16.49 -17.45
CA PHE A 387 -5.48 -16.82 -17.48
C PHE A 387 -6.35 -15.74 -16.82
N GLN A 388 -5.94 -15.16 -15.70
CA GLN A 388 -6.65 -14.04 -15.07
C GLN A 388 -6.66 -12.80 -15.96
N THR A 389 -5.57 -12.55 -16.69
CA THR A 389 -5.50 -11.44 -17.67
C THR A 389 -6.45 -11.69 -18.84
N ASP A 390 -6.52 -12.92 -19.35
CA ASP A 390 -7.44 -13.31 -20.41
C ASP A 390 -8.90 -13.28 -19.94
N LYS A 391 -9.18 -13.71 -18.71
CA LYS A 391 -10.49 -13.61 -18.05
C LYS A 391 -10.92 -12.15 -17.95
N GLN A 392 -10.04 -11.26 -17.50
CA GLN A 392 -10.32 -9.82 -17.46
C GLN A 392 -10.57 -9.28 -18.88
N ARG A 393 -9.77 -9.69 -19.87
CA ARG A 393 -9.96 -9.26 -21.27
C ARG A 393 -11.32 -9.70 -21.82
N LYS A 394 -11.73 -10.95 -21.57
CA LYS A 394 -13.03 -11.48 -21.99
C LYS A 394 -14.19 -10.79 -21.26
N LEU A 395 -14.11 -10.62 -19.94
CA LEU A 395 -15.13 -9.89 -19.16
C LEU A 395 -15.26 -8.43 -19.62
N ASN A 396 -14.16 -7.78 -19.99
CA ASN A 396 -14.18 -6.41 -20.52
C ASN A 396 -14.85 -6.29 -21.90
N GLN A 397 -15.09 -7.39 -22.61
CA GLN A 397 -15.83 -7.37 -23.88
C GLN A 397 -17.35 -7.35 -23.64
N VAL A 398 -17.81 -7.73 -22.45
CA VAL A 398 -19.22 -7.68 -22.08
C VAL A 398 -19.65 -6.22 -22.01
N GLN A 399 -20.69 -5.87 -22.78
CA GLN A 399 -21.20 -4.52 -22.83
C GLN A 399 -22.15 -4.27 -21.66
N ILE A 400 -21.83 -3.30 -20.81
CA ILE A 400 -22.70 -2.93 -19.70
C ILE A 400 -23.71 -1.88 -20.17
N VAL A 401 -24.99 -2.17 -19.94
CA VAL A 401 -26.08 -1.27 -20.31
C VAL A 401 -26.41 -0.35 -19.14
N PHE A 402 -26.45 0.95 -19.41
CA PHE A 402 -26.84 1.98 -18.44
C PHE A 402 -28.10 2.71 -18.89
N ALA A 403 -29.09 2.77 -18.02
CA ALA A 403 -30.27 3.59 -18.23
C ALA A 403 -29.99 5.01 -17.73
N LEU A 404 -29.98 5.97 -18.65
CA LEU A 404 -29.79 7.39 -18.35
C LEU A 404 -31.13 8.12 -18.46
N ARG A 405 -31.38 9.04 -17.53
CA ARG A 405 -32.46 10.01 -17.68
C ARG A 405 -32.03 11.08 -18.68
N LEU A 406 -32.97 11.60 -19.46
CA LEU A 406 -32.71 12.67 -20.42
C LEU A 406 -32.00 13.87 -19.77
N SER A 407 -32.34 14.20 -18.52
CA SER A 407 -31.71 15.27 -17.75
C SER A 407 -30.23 15.05 -17.42
N GLN A 408 -29.72 13.82 -17.57
CA GLN A 408 -28.31 13.47 -17.36
C GLN A 408 -27.49 13.58 -18.65
N VAL A 409 -28.15 13.77 -19.80
CA VAL A 409 -27.53 13.87 -21.11
C VAL A 409 -27.38 15.35 -21.46
N GLN A 410 -26.14 15.83 -21.58
CA GLN A 410 -25.83 17.24 -21.88
C GLN A 410 -25.51 17.50 -23.35
N CYS A 411 -25.32 16.43 -24.13
CA CYS A 411 -24.99 16.41 -25.55
C CYS A 411 -26.24 16.34 -26.44
N LEU A 412 -27.22 17.19 -26.16
CA LEU A 412 -28.42 17.27 -26.99
C LEU A 412 -28.14 18.15 -28.21
N GLU A 413 -28.50 17.67 -29.40
CA GLU A 413 -28.30 18.38 -30.66
C GLU A 413 -29.55 19.15 -31.06
N ASP A 414 -29.35 20.32 -31.68
CA ASP A 414 -30.41 21.11 -32.29
C ASP A 414 -30.39 20.84 -33.81
N PRO A 415 -31.39 20.17 -34.41
CA PRO A 415 -31.31 19.65 -35.78
C PRO A 415 -31.19 20.73 -36.88
N GLN A 416 -31.31 22.02 -36.55
CA GLN A 416 -31.09 23.14 -37.48
C GLN A 416 -29.72 23.82 -37.36
N ALA A 417 -28.91 23.55 -36.32
CA ALA A 417 -27.58 24.16 -36.19
C ALA A 417 -26.64 23.69 -37.32
N VAL A 418 -26.78 22.42 -37.74
CA VAL A 418 -25.97 21.79 -38.79
C VAL A 418 -26.23 22.39 -40.19
N ALA A 419 -27.39 23.04 -40.41
CA ALA A 419 -27.68 23.72 -41.68
C ALA A 419 -26.99 25.09 -41.80
N SER A 420 -26.51 25.66 -40.69
CA SER A 420 -25.87 26.98 -40.62
C SER A 420 -24.35 26.95 -40.41
N GLU A 421 -23.75 25.76 -40.20
CA GLU A 421 -22.31 25.59 -39.94
C GLU A 421 -21.42 25.58 -41.20
N ALA A 422 -21.98 25.85 -42.39
CA ALA A 422 -21.20 25.96 -43.63
C ALA A 422 -20.56 27.34 -43.87
N VAL A 423 -20.63 28.27 -42.92
CA VAL A 423 -19.95 29.58 -43.03
C VAL A 423 -19.06 29.79 -41.82
N GLU A 424 -17.77 29.51 -42.01
CA GLU A 424 -16.70 29.89 -41.10
C GLU A 424 -16.73 31.40 -40.87
N SER A 425 -17.09 31.82 -39.66
CA SER A 425 -16.81 33.15 -39.15
C SER A 425 -16.66 33.08 -37.64
N GLU A 426 -15.41 33.22 -37.20
CA GLU A 426 -14.96 33.28 -35.82
C GLU A 426 -15.55 34.51 -35.10
N GLU A 427 -16.80 34.47 -34.64
CA GLU A 427 -17.25 35.42 -33.61
C GLU A 427 -18.08 34.72 -32.52
N GLN A 428 -17.63 34.97 -31.30
CA GLN A 428 -18.18 34.47 -30.04
C GLN A 428 -19.59 35.04 -29.83
N SER A 429 -20.61 34.28 -30.19
CA SER A 429 -21.92 34.38 -29.55
C SER A 429 -22.48 32.99 -29.35
N ALA A 430 -22.65 32.60 -28.09
CA ALA A 430 -23.33 31.37 -27.72
C ALA A 430 -24.69 31.32 -28.45
N PRO A 431 -25.00 30.25 -29.20
CA PRO A 431 -26.29 30.15 -29.84
C PRO A 431 -27.37 30.12 -28.75
N LEU A 432 -28.39 30.94 -28.90
CA LEU A 432 -29.61 30.82 -28.09
C LEU A 432 -30.29 29.50 -28.49
N VAL A 433 -29.94 28.43 -27.78
CA VAL A 433 -30.55 27.11 -27.90
C VAL A 433 -31.96 27.19 -27.31
N ASN A 434 -32.97 26.87 -28.12
CA ASN A 434 -34.34 26.75 -27.63
C ASN A 434 -34.48 25.37 -26.94
N PRO A 435 -34.79 25.31 -25.64
CA PRO A 435 -34.77 24.06 -24.88
C PRO A 435 -35.79 23.02 -25.36
N ASP A 436 -36.83 23.44 -26.08
CA ASP A 436 -37.91 22.56 -26.56
C ASP A 436 -37.59 21.81 -27.87
N ARG A 437 -36.43 22.04 -28.50
CA ARG A 437 -36.06 21.44 -29.80
C ARG A 437 -34.88 20.46 -29.76
N LEU A 438 -34.31 20.27 -28.59
CA LEU A 438 -33.16 19.43 -28.34
C LEU A 438 -33.49 17.93 -28.52
N GLN A 439 -32.77 17.26 -29.40
CA GLN A 439 -32.92 15.82 -29.65
C GLN A 439 -31.66 15.05 -29.24
N LEU A 440 -31.82 13.76 -28.90
CA LEU A 440 -30.66 12.89 -28.70
C LEU A 440 -30.00 12.57 -30.05
N PRO A 441 -28.66 12.63 -30.14
CA PRO A 441 -27.93 12.15 -31.30
C PRO A 441 -28.21 10.67 -31.56
N ALA A 442 -28.22 10.27 -32.84
CA ALA A 442 -28.48 8.88 -33.25
C ALA A 442 -27.38 7.92 -32.77
N GLU A 443 -26.14 8.41 -32.60
CA GLU A 443 -25.01 7.65 -32.08
C GLU A 443 -24.26 8.47 -31.01
N LEU A 444 -23.90 7.83 -29.90
CA LEU A 444 -23.13 8.45 -28.80
C LEU A 444 -21.62 8.15 -28.89
N THR A 445 -21.14 7.66 -30.04
CA THR A 445 -19.76 7.13 -30.24
C THR A 445 -18.66 8.17 -30.02
N GLY A 446 -18.94 9.46 -30.23
CA GLY A 446 -18.00 10.57 -30.02
C GLY A 446 -18.07 11.24 -28.65
N GLN A 447 -18.88 10.72 -27.72
CA GLN A 447 -19.20 11.41 -26.47
C GLN A 447 -18.51 10.75 -25.27
N VAL A 448 -18.12 11.56 -24.30
CA VAL A 448 -17.36 11.09 -23.13
C VAL A 448 -18.22 11.21 -21.87
N VAL A 449 -18.26 10.14 -21.10
CA VAL A 449 -18.98 10.11 -19.82
C VAL A 449 -18.06 10.64 -18.71
N PHE A 450 -18.50 11.70 -18.05
CA PHE A 450 -17.84 12.24 -16.85
C PHE A 450 -18.77 12.19 -15.66
N THR A 451 -18.21 11.95 -14.47
CA THR A 451 -18.91 12.26 -13.23
C THR A 451 -19.06 13.77 -13.10
N HIS A 452 -20.11 14.25 -12.43
CA HIS A 452 -20.33 15.69 -12.27
C HIS A 452 -19.13 16.38 -11.61
N GLU A 453 -18.56 15.75 -10.58
CA GLU A 453 -17.33 16.23 -9.93
C GLU A 453 -16.11 16.16 -10.86
N GLY A 454 -15.99 15.09 -11.66
CA GLY A 454 -14.89 14.93 -12.60
C GLY A 454 -14.89 16.02 -13.67
N LEU A 455 -16.07 16.35 -14.20
CA LEU A 455 -16.24 17.44 -15.17
C LEU A 455 -15.92 18.79 -14.53
N GLN A 456 -16.41 19.07 -13.32
CA GLN A 456 -16.10 20.31 -12.60
C GLN A 456 -14.60 20.45 -12.30
N ARG A 457 -13.94 19.37 -11.88
CA ARG A 457 -12.49 19.34 -11.66
C ARG A 457 -11.74 19.58 -12.96
N LEU A 458 -12.15 18.95 -14.06
CA LEU A 458 -11.54 19.15 -15.37
C LEU A 458 -11.70 20.59 -15.85
N MET A 459 -12.91 21.17 -15.73
CA MET A 459 -13.17 22.56 -16.08
C MET A 459 -12.32 23.51 -15.23
N SER A 460 -12.25 23.28 -13.92
CA SER A 460 -11.39 24.05 -13.00
C SER A 460 -9.92 23.94 -13.40
N ARG A 461 -9.46 22.72 -13.73
CA ARG A 461 -8.09 22.48 -14.17
C ARG A 461 -7.78 23.14 -15.51
N ILE A 462 -8.71 23.14 -16.46
CA ILE A 462 -8.57 23.85 -17.73
C ILE A 462 -8.44 25.35 -17.48
N MET A 463 -9.22 25.90 -16.55
CA MET A 463 -9.11 27.32 -16.15
C MET A 463 -7.76 27.62 -15.49
N GLU A 464 -7.29 26.75 -14.59
CA GLU A 464 -5.96 26.85 -13.99
C GLU A 464 -4.86 26.82 -15.05
N LEU A 465 -4.91 25.86 -15.97
CA LEU A 465 -3.93 25.74 -17.06
C LEU A 465 -3.93 26.97 -17.97
N HIS A 466 -5.09 27.56 -18.26
CA HIS A 466 -5.17 28.83 -18.98
C HIS A 466 -4.52 29.97 -18.18
N HIS A 467 -4.70 30.00 -16.86
CA HIS A 467 -4.07 30.97 -15.98
C HIS A 467 -2.54 30.78 -15.91
N GLU A 468 -2.08 29.54 -15.72
CA GLU A 468 -0.67 29.14 -15.73
C GLU A 468 -0.02 29.50 -17.07
N THR A 469 -0.66 29.16 -18.19
CA THR A 469 -0.17 29.51 -19.54
C THR A 469 -0.06 31.03 -19.71
N ARG A 470 -1.03 31.80 -19.21
CA ARG A 470 -0.99 33.26 -19.24
C ARG A 470 0.15 33.81 -18.37
N ALA A 471 0.34 33.26 -17.17
CA ALA A 471 1.43 33.63 -16.26
C ALA A 471 2.81 33.31 -16.86
N VAL A 472 2.98 32.12 -17.45
CA VAL A 472 4.22 31.74 -18.15
C VAL A 472 4.50 32.66 -19.33
N LYS A 473 3.48 33.00 -20.14
CA LYS A 473 3.63 33.98 -21.23
C LYS A 473 4.04 35.36 -20.69
N GLN A 474 3.51 35.79 -19.55
CA GLN A 474 3.90 37.05 -18.90
C GLN A 474 5.35 37.01 -18.40
N ASN A 475 5.74 35.93 -17.70
CA ASN A 475 7.11 35.73 -17.22
C ASN A 475 8.11 35.67 -18.37
N PHE A 476 7.77 34.99 -19.47
CA PHE A 476 8.60 34.96 -20.67
C PHE A 476 8.80 36.36 -21.26
N ARG A 477 7.74 37.19 -21.31
CA ARG A 477 7.84 38.59 -21.75
C ARG A 477 8.74 39.42 -20.82
N GLN A 478 8.59 39.26 -19.50
CA GLN A 478 9.44 39.94 -18.52
C GLN A 478 10.91 39.53 -18.67
N LEU A 479 11.18 38.23 -18.73
CA LEU A 479 12.52 37.68 -18.89
C LEU A 479 13.17 38.10 -20.21
N GLN A 480 12.40 38.19 -21.30
CA GLN A 480 12.89 38.74 -22.56
C GLN A 480 13.26 40.23 -22.42
N GLY A 481 12.49 41.00 -21.65
CA GLY A 481 12.80 42.38 -21.30
C GLY A 481 14.09 42.51 -20.48
N GLU A 482 14.25 41.67 -19.45
CA GLU A 482 15.45 41.60 -18.63
C GLU A 482 16.67 41.16 -19.42
N PHE A 483 16.54 40.16 -20.29
CA PHE A 483 17.61 39.71 -21.17
C PHE A 483 18.07 40.84 -22.08
N ARG A 484 17.15 41.60 -22.68
CA ARG A 484 17.49 42.79 -23.48
C ARG A 484 18.21 43.85 -22.64
N ARG A 485 17.78 44.08 -21.39
CA ARG A 485 18.44 45.02 -20.46
C ARG A 485 19.85 44.56 -20.12
N ARG A 486 20.01 43.31 -19.65
CA ARG A 486 21.30 42.68 -19.33
C ARG A 486 22.24 42.65 -20.53
N LYS A 487 21.73 42.44 -21.75
CA LYS A 487 22.53 42.51 -22.97
C LYS A 487 23.08 43.92 -23.20
N LYS A 488 22.28 44.97 -22.99
CA LYS A 488 22.74 46.36 -23.05
C LYS A 488 23.77 46.67 -21.96
N GLU A 489 23.51 46.24 -20.73
CA GLU A 489 24.47 46.39 -19.62
C GLU A 489 25.79 45.67 -19.93
N LYS A 490 25.74 44.44 -20.45
CA LYS A 490 26.92 43.70 -20.89
C LYS A 490 27.71 44.47 -21.94
N THR A 491 27.05 45.04 -22.96
CA THR A 491 27.76 45.83 -23.99
C THR A 491 28.43 47.08 -23.40
N VAL A 492 27.78 47.75 -22.44
CA VAL A 492 28.35 48.93 -21.75
C VAL A 492 29.54 48.52 -20.87
N VAL A 493 29.44 47.42 -20.12
CA VAL A 493 30.54 46.93 -19.30
C VAL A 493 31.69 46.45 -20.17
N MET A 494 31.42 45.79 -21.31
CA MET A 494 32.47 45.41 -22.27
C MET A 494 33.18 46.64 -22.84
N SER A 495 32.46 47.69 -23.23
CA SER A 495 33.11 48.92 -23.70
C SER A 495 33.93 49.59 -22.59
N GLN A 496 33.45 49.59 -21.35
CA GLN A 496 34.24 50.08 -20.20
C GLN A 496 35.50 49.24 -19.95
N ILE A 497 35.42 47.92 -20.11
CA ILE A 497 36.58 47.03 -20.00
C ILE A 497 37.58 47.35 -21.13
N GLU A 498 37.12 47.55 -22.36
CA GLU A 498 37.98 47.94 -23.49
C GLU A 498 38.63 49.33 -23.25
N GLU A 499 37.88 50.30 -22.73
CA GLU A 499 38.42 51.60 -22.32
C GLU A 499 39.44 51.48 -21.19
N LEU A 500 39.23 50.61 -20.22
CA LEU A 500 40.18 50.38 -19.13
C LEU A 500 41.41 49.61 -19.59
N GLN A 501 41.25 48.63 -20.49
CA GLN A 501 42.34 47.90 -21.11
C GLN A 501 43.22 48.82 -21.95
N THR A 502 42.63 49.71 -22.75
CA THR A 502 43.39 50.72 -23.52
C THR A 502 44.12 51.68 -22.59
N LYS A 503 43.45 52.26 -21.59
CA LYS A 503 44.11 53.09 -20.55
C LYS A 503 45.23 52.34 -19.84
N PHE A 504 45.04 51.06 -19.54
CA PHE A 504 46.03 50.24 -18.86
C PHE A 504 47.24 49.97 -19.77
N LEU A 505 47.01 49.62 -21.04
CA LEU A 505 48.06 49.48 -22.05
C LEU A 505 48.83 50.80 -22.22
N ASP A 506 48.14 51.94 -22.30
CA ASP A 506 48.77 53.26 -22.39
C ASP A 506 49.64 53.54 -21.16
N ILE A 507 49.14 53.26 -19.95
CA ILE A 507 49.91 53.42 -18.70
C ILE A 507 51.12 52.46 -18.67
N GLN A 508 50.95 51.19 -19.08
CA GLN A 508 52.03 50.22 -19.12
C GLN A 508 53.11 50.62 -20.11
N MET A 509 52.71 51.06 -21.31
CA MET A 509 53.62 51.59 -22.33
C MET A 509 54.35 52.84 -21.85
N LEU A 510 53.66 53.76 -21.17
CA LEU A 510 54.28 54.99 -20.66
C LEU A 510 55.26 54.72 -19.50
N LYS A 511 54.95 53.78 -18.60
CA LYS A 511 55.77 53.49 -17.40
C LYS A 511 56.89 52.49 -17.62
N PHE A 512 56.64 51.45 -18.42
CA PHE A 512 57.55 50.30 -18.57
C PHE A 512 58.07 50.14 -20.01
N GLY A 513 57.53 50.85 -20.99
CA GLY A 513 57.92 50.74 -22.40
C GLY A 513 57.53 49.41 -23.08
N GLN A 514 56.90 48.51 -22.34
CA GLN A 514 56.49 47.17 -22.76
C GLN A 514 55.24 46.75 -21.97
N THR A 515 54.36 45.97 -22.58
CA THR A 515 53.20 45.36 -21.91
C THR A 515 53.68 44.29 -20.93
N VAL A 516 53.45 44.50 -19.63
CA VAL A 516 53.82 43.56 -18.58
C VAL A 516 52.65 42.61 -18.35
N ASP A 517 52.87 41.32 -18.52
CA ASP A 517 51.88 40.29 -18.20
C ASP A 517 51.73 40.16 -16.67
N LEU A 518 50.66 40.75 -16.15
CA LEU A 518 50.38 40.75 -14.71
C LEU A 518 50.03 39.37 -14.17
N ASP A 519 49.58 38.43 -15.01
CA ASP A 519 49.25 37.06 -14.56
C ASP A 519 50.52 36.27 -14.23
N LEU A 520 51.62 36.54 -14.96
CA LEU A 520 52.96 36.03 -14.65
C LEU A 520 53.53 36.67 -13.38
N LEU A 521 53.21 37.94 -13.13
CA LEU A 521 53.59 38.64 -11.90
C LEU A 521 52.75 38.19 -10.69
N GLU A 522 51.47 37.88 -10.87
CA GLU A 522 50.58 37.36 -9.82
C GLU A 522 50.89 35.89 -9.51
N ARG A 523 51.27 35.09 -10.50
CA ARG A 523 51.82 33.72 -10.28
C ARG A 523 53.16 33.73 -9.55
N SER A 524 53.96 34.78 -9.70
CA SER A 524 55.19 34.97 -8.92
C SER A 524 54.95 35.68 -7.58
N ALA A 525 53.76 36.26 -7.37
CA ALA A 525 53.31 36.68 -6.07
C ALA A 525 52.86 35.45 -5.25
N PRO A 526 53.16 35.38 -3.95
CA PRO A 526 52.76 34.24 -3.14
C PRO A 526 51.22 34.10 -3.13
N ASN A 527 50.77 32.88 -3.47
CA ASN A 527 49.38 32.47 -3.64
C ASN A 527 48.51 32.89 -2.44
N LYS A 528 47.22 33.18 -2.64
CA LYS A 528 46.30 33.67 -1.57
C LYS A 528 46.35 32.82 -0.30
N HIS A 529 46.49 31.51 -0.44
CA HIS A 529 46.67 30.58 0.68
C HIS A 529 47.94 30.86 1.50
N VAL A 530 49.04 31.22 0.87
CA VAL A 530 50.30 31.62 1.55
C VAL A 530 50.09 32.92 2.31
N ARG A 531 49.33 33.88 1.76
CA ARG A 531 48.95 35.10 2.50
C ARG A 531 48.05 34.81 3.68
N ASP A 532 47.07 33.91 3.53
CA ASP A 532 46.19 33.50 4.63
C ASP A 532 46.97 32.75 5.73
N LEU A 533 47.96 31.93 5.36
CA LEU A 533 48.90 31.30 6.30
C LEU A 533 49.79 32.32 6.99
N GLN A 534 50.36 33.29 6.26
CA GLN A 534 51.14 34.38 6.85
C GLN A 534 50.28 35.21 7.80
N GLN A 535 49.00 35.45 7.48
CA GLN A 535 48.09 36.17 8.35
C GLN A 535 47.77 35.37 9.61
N LYS A 536 47.54 34.05 9.50
CA LYS A 536 47.37 33.18 10.68
C LYS A 536 48.62 33.15 11.56
N VAL A 537 49.81 33.07 10.96
CA VAL A 537 51.08 33.16 11.71
C VAL A 537 51.17 34.50 12.43
N LEU A 538 50.85 35.62 11.77
CA LEU A 538 50.84 36.94 12.40
C LEU A 538 49.79 37.06 13.52
N ASP A 539 48.63 36.42 13.37
CA ASP A 539 47.60 36.39 14.39
C ASP A 539 48.06 35.58 15.61
N GLU A 540 48.67 34.41 15.40
CA GLU A 540 49.27 33.59 16.45
C GLU A 540 50.45 34.31 17.13
N GLU A 541 51.32 34.98 16.37
CA GLU A 541 52.40 35.81 16.90
C GLU A 541 51.85 36.95 17.77
N ARG A 542 50.76 37.60 17.36
CA ARG A 542 50.10 38.63 18.18
C ARG A 542 49.50 38.07 19.47
N GLU A 543 48.91 36.88 19.43
CA GLU A 543 48.44 36.22 20.65
C GLU A 543 49.59 35.85 21.58
N GLN A 544 50.70 35.34 21.04
CA GLN A 544 51.89 35.04 21.81
C GLN A 544 52.51 36.30 22.41
N GLN A 545 52.59 37.40 21.65
CA GLN A 545 53.05 38.70 22.15
C GLN A 545 52.15 39.24 23.27
N ARG A 546 50.83 39.08 23.18
CA ARG A 546 49.91 39.46 24.27
C ARG A 546 50.18 38.64 25.53
N LYS A 547 50.31 37.33 25.40
CA LYS A 547 50.65 36.45 26.53
C LYS A 547 52.00 36.85 27.14
N LEU A 548 53.02 37.13 26.31
CA LEU A 548 54.31 37.62 26.79
C LEU A 548 54.18 38.95 27.55
N ALA A 549 53.42 39.92 27.02
CA ALA A 549 53.18 41.19 27.71
C ALA A 549 52.43 41.02 29.04
N GLU A 550 51.48 40.09 29.13
CA GLU A 550 50.81 39.73 30.39
C GLU A 550 51.80 39.13 31.40
N TRP A 551 52.67 38.22 30.94
CA TRP A 551 53.74 37.66 31.76
C TRP A 551 54.74 38.72 32.21
N GLU A 552 55.15 39.63 31.32
CA GLU A 552 56.01 40.77 31.65
C GLU A 552 55.36 41.68 32.70
N LYS A 553 54.08 42.00 32.55
CA LYS A 553 53.33 42.81 33.54
C LYS A 553 53.24 42.10 34.89
N LYS A 554 53.07 40.77 34.90
CA LYS A 554 53.08 39.96 36.12
C LYS A 554 54.47 39.95 36.77
N ILE A 555 55.52 39.81 35.97
CA ILE A 555 56.92 39.92 36.42
C ILE A 555 57.17 41.31 37.02
N GLU A 556 56.72 42.37 36.36
CA GLU A 556 56.90 43.74 36.83
C GLU A 556 56.12 44.02 38.11
N LYS A 557 54.90 43.47 38.25
CA LYS A 557 54.15 43.53 39.50
C LYS A 557 54.91 42.82 40.63
N SER A 558 55.38 41.60 40.41
CA SER A 558 56.19 40.88 41.40
C SER A 558 57.49 41.62 41.74
N LYS A 559 58.15 42.25 40.76
CA LYS A 559 59.32 43.11 41.00
C LYS A 559 58.98 44.35 41.82
N ARG A 560 57.83 45.00 41.57
CA ARG A 560 57.35 46.14 42.36
C ARG A 560 57.01 45.73 43.79
N ASP A 561 56.34 44.59 43.97
CA ASP A 561 56.03 44.05 45.29
C ASP A 561 57.31 43.71 46.06
N LEU A 562 58.29 43.08 45.40
CA LEU A 562 59.60 42.81 45.97
C LEU A 562 60.32 44.10 46.37
N ASN A 563 60.39 45.10 45.47
CA ASN A 563 61.02 46.40 45.77
C ASN A 563 60.32 47.12 46.92
N LYS A 564 58.99 47.04 47.01
CA LYS A 564 58.23 47.61 48.11
C LYS A 564 58.61 46.95 49.43
N ILE A 565 58.64 45.62 49.47
CA ILE A 565 59.12 44.87 50.65
C ILE A 565 60.57 45.22 50.96
N THR A 566 61.44 45.35 49.96
CA THR A 566 62.84 45.77 50.17
C THR A 566 62.93 47.20 50.71
N ALA A 567 62.10 48.13 50.24
CA ALA A 567 62.05 49.50 50.75
C ALA A 567 61.48 49.57 52.17
N ASP A 568 60.41 48.83 52.46
CA ASP A 568 59.83 48.70 53.81
C ASP A 568 60.87 48.10 54.76
N ASN A 569 61.56 47.03 54.34
CA ASN A 569 62.67 46.44 55.10
C ASN A 569 63.83 47.44 55.28
N THR A 570 64.17 48.23 54.27
CA THR A 570 65.22 49.25 54.37
C THR A 570 64.80 50.37 55.33
N SER A 571 63.53 50.80 55.30
CA SER A 571 62.99 51.78 56.24
C SER A 571 62.95 51.23 57.66
N LEU A 572 62.61 49.95 57.84
CA LEU A 572 62.69 49.27 59.13
C LEU A 572 64.15 49.19 59.60
N MET A 573 65.08 48.87 58.70
CA MET A 573 66.51 48.88 59.02
C MET A 573 67.00 50.29 59.36
N GLU A 574 66.55 51.33 58.66
CA GLU A 574 66.90 52.73 58.97
C GLU A 574 66.27 53.18 60.30
N GLN A 575 65.03 52.76 60.61
CA GLN A 575 64.44 52.94 61.93
C GLN A 575 65.22 52.20 63.00
N ILE A 576 65.65 50.95 62.75
CA ILE A 576 66.52 50.19 63.65
C ILE A 576 67.86 50.90 63.83
N VAL A 577 68.45 51.45 62.77
CA VAL A 577 69.71 52.22 62.84
C VAL A 577 69.51 53.52 63.60
N SER A 578 68.40 54.25 63.38
CA SER A 578 68.07 55.48 64.11
C SER A 578 67.78 55.21 65.59
N MET A 579 66.98 54.18 65.88
CA MET A 579 66.75 53.71 67.25
C MET A 579 68.05 53.22 67.86
N GLY A 580 68.92 52.55 67.08
CA GLY A 580 70.24 52.11 67.48
C GLY A 580 71.19 53.28 67.73
N TYR A 581 71.11 54.38 66.98
CA TYR A 581 71.88 55.59 67.21
C TYR A 581 71.36 56.35 68.42
N SER A 582 70.04 56.41 68.61
CA SER A 582 69.40 56.94 69.83
C SER A 582 69.76 56.10 71.05
N GLN A 583 69.74 54.78 70.92
CA GLN A 583 70.20 53.83 71.93
C GLN A 583 71.69 54.04 72.18
N MET A 584 72.54 54.17 71.17
CA MET A 584 73.97 54.42 71.33
C MET A 584 74.25 55.79 71.93
N GLN A 585 73.43 56.81 71.65
CA GLN A 585 73.51 58.12 72.30
C GLN A 585 73.04 58.05 73.75
N LEU A 586 71.98 57.31 74.03
CA LEU A 586 71.48 57.04 75.38
C LEU A 586 72.48 56.21 76.16
N ASP A 587 73.10 55.18 75.56
CA ASP A 587 74.17 54.35 76.10
C ASP A 587 75.47 55.13 76.18
N ALA A 588 75.76 56.10 75.31
CA ALA A 588 76.89 57.01 75.46
C ALA A 588 76.62 58.05 76.55
N ALA A 589 75.38 58.49 76.73
CA ALA A 589 74.97 59.35 77.84
C ALA A 589 74.91 58.56 79.16
N LEU A 590 74.50 57.28 79.12
CA LEU A 590 74.52 56.33 80.23
C LEU A 590 75.95 55.95 80.54
N ASN A 591 76.80 55.67 79.56
CA ASN A 591 78.22 55.39 79.72
C ASN A 591 79.01 56.64 80.06
N ALA A 592 78.61 57.84 79.66
CA ALA A 592 79.17 59.08 80.20
C ALA A 592 78.70 59.30 81.64
N ARG A 593 77.45 58.91 81.96
CA ARG A 593 76.92 58.93 83.32
C ARG A 593 77.50 57.84 84.21
N ILE A 594 77.82 56.66 83.67
CA ILE A 594 78.46 55.51 84.30
C ILE A 594 79.97 55.78 84.37
N ALA A 595 80.62 56.35 83.35
CA ALA A 595 82.00 56.85 83.46
C ALA A 595 82.12 58.02 84.47
N ASN A 596 81.05 58.80 84.66
CA ASN A 596 80.99 59.82 85.71
C ASN A 596 80.52 59.26 87.08
N VAL A 597 80.06 58.00 87.18
CA VAL A 597 79.50 57.40 88.42
C VAL A 597 80.22 56.12 88.87
N THR A 598 81.05 55.49 88.05
CA THR A 598 81.83 54.30 88.39
C THR A 598 83.27 54.50 87.94
N VAL A 599 84.01 55.24 88.76
CA VAL A 599 85.43 54.96 88.97
C VAL A 599 85.50 53.58 89.59
N ASN A 600 86.16 52.66 88.88
CA ASN A 600 86.50 51.28 89.23
C ASN A 600 85.36 50.27 89.04
N ASP A 601 85.46 49.43 87.99
CA ASP A 601 85.46 47.98 88.18
C ASP A 601 85.84 47.21 86.90
N THR A 602 86.78 46.29 87.04
CA THR A 602 87.30 45.37 86.03
C THR A 602 86.40 44.14 85.89
N GLU A 603 85.17 44.33 85.43
CA GLU A 603 84.17 43.25 85.26
C GLU A 603 83.84 42.79 83.81
N PRO A 604 84.17 43.51 82.70
CA PRO A 604 83.79 43.05 81.35
C PRO A 604 84.65 41.90 80.79
N LEU A 605 85.61 41.37 81.55
CA LEU A 605 86.44 40.23 81.11
C LEU A 605 85.76 38.86 81.34
N VAL A 606 84.68 38.79 82.15
CA VAL A 606 83.99 37.53 82.47
C VAL A 606 82.94 37.18 81.42
N GLU A 607 82.18 38.14 80.91
CA GLU A 607 81.14 37.91 79.88
C GLU A 607 81.72 37.42 78.54
N VAL A 608 82.90 37.91 78.14
CA VAL A 608 83.61 37.42 76.94
C VAL A 608 84.01 35.95 77.10
N ARG A 609 84.37 35.53 78.33
CA ARG A 609 84.75 34.15 78.64
C ARG A 609 83.54 33.21 78.66
N GLU A 610 82.35 33.70 79.00
CA GLU A 610 81.10 32.92 78.94
C GLU A 610 80.62 32.69 77.50
N LEU A 611 80.72 33.71 76.64
CA LEU A 611 80.43 33.61 75.21
C LEU A 611 81.35 32.60 74.49
N GLU A 612 82.64 32.57 74.84
CA GLU A 612 83.56 31.55 74.32
C GLU A 612 83.20 30.15 74.82
N ARG A 613 82.71 30.03 76.07
CA ARG A 613 82.25 28.76 76.64
C ARG A 613 80.96 28.25 75.98
N GLU A 614 80.05 29.13 75.59
CA GLU A 614 78.84 28.76 74.83
C GLU A 614 79.18 28.29 73.42
N LYS A 615 80.08 28.98 72.71
CA LYS A 615 80.57 28.54 71.39
C LYS A 615 81.23 27.15 71.46
N LEU A 616 81.99 26.86 72.52
CA LEU A 616 82.55 25.52 72.73
C LEU A 616 81.45 24.47 73.04
N LYS A 617 80.40 24.83 73.77
CA LYS A 617 79.26 23.92 74.03
C LYS A 617 78.53 23.56 72.73
N ASP A 618 78.28 24.53 71.86
CA ASP A 618 77.62 24.30 70.57
C ASP A 618 78.45 23.41 69.65
N LEU A 619 79.77 23.61 69.64
CA LEU A 619 80.69 22.73 68.90
C LEU A 619 80.66 21.30 69.45
N MET A 620 80.65 21.12 70.78
CA MET A 620 80.49 19.80 71.41
C MET A 620 79.16 19.13 71.05
N VAL A 621 78.07 19.90 70.94
CA VAL A 621 76.75 19.36 70.53
C VAL A 621 76.77 18.90 69.08
N MET A 622 77.40 19.67 68.18
CA MET A 622 77.57 19.27 66.77
C MET A 622 78.42 18.00 66.65
N GLN A 623 79.55 17.93 67.34
CA GLN A 623 80.39 16.73 67.37
C GLN A 623 79.65 15.53 67.97
N ARG A 624 78.81 15.71 68.98
CA ARG A 624 77.98 14.63 69.54
C ARG A 624 76.95 14.10 68.53
N ARG A 625 76.33 14.98 67.73
CA ARG A 625 75.41 14.55 66.64
C ARG A 625 76.15 13.75 65.59
N GLU A 626 77.34 14.20 65.21
CA GLU A 626 78.19 13.53 64.22
C GLU A 626 78.69 12.15 64.72
N ILE A 627 79.03 12.04 66.00
CA ILE A 627 79.31 10.75 66.63
C ILE A 627 78.07 9.85 66.62
N SER A 628 76.87 10.38 66.83
CA SER A 628 75.62 9.60 66.78
C SER A 628 75.29 9.10 65.37
N THR A 629 75.54 9.90 64.33
CA THR A 629 75.35 9.47 62.93
C THR A 629 76.38 8.42 62.54
N LEU A 630 77.65 8.59 62.93
CA LEU A 630 78.69 7.59 62.71
C LEU A 630 78.42 6.30 63.50
N GLN A 631 77.87 6.38 64.71
CA GLN A 631 77.42 5.20 65.47
C GLN A 631 76.23 4.49 64.80
N ALA A 632 75.32 5.23 64.16
CA ALA A 632 74.23 4.65 63.39
C ALA A 632 74.75 3.94 62.11
N GLU A 633 75.71 4.54 61.40
CA GLU A 633 76.38 3.92 60.26
C GLU A 633 77.21 2.70 60.67
N ILE A 634 77.98 2.77 61.77
CA ILE A 634 78.72 1.62 62.31
C ILE A 634 77.75 0.50 62.72
N ASN A 635 76.58 0.82 63.29
CA ASN A 635 75.55 -0.18 63.59
C ASN A 635 74.90 -0.78 62.33
N LEU A 636 74.80 0.01 61.26
CA LEU A 636 74.39 -0.45 59.93
C LEU A 636 75.42 -1.45 59.35
N PHE A 637 76.72 -1.20 59.57
CA PHE A 637 77.82 -2.07 59.13
C PHE A 637 78.13 -3.24 60.08
N ARG A 638 77.66 -3.21 61.35
CA ARG A 638 77.86 -4.31 62.34
C ARG A 638 76.87 -5.47 62.22
N LYS A 639 75.74 -5.31 61.51
CA LYS A 639 74.81 -6.42 61.24
C LYS A 639 75.28 -7.16 59.98
N LYS A 640 75.92 -8.33 60.15
CA LYS A 640 76.23 -9.23 59.04
C LYS A 640 74.91 -9.67 58.36
N GLY A 641 74.71 -9.25 57.11
CA GLY A 641 73.67 -9.83 56.24
C GLY A 641 72.64 -8.89 55.60
N GLY A 642 72.96 -7.62 55.33
CA GLY A 642 72.06 -6.72 54.59
C GLY A 642 72.55 -6.38 53.19
N HIS A 643 72.37 -7.28 52.24
CA HIS A 643 72.40 -7.01 50.79
C HIS A 643 70.90 -7.00 50.37
N ILE A 644 70.36 -6.08 49.56
CA ILE A 644 70.26 -6.22 48.08
C ILE A 644 69.38 -5.08 47.48
N TYR A 645 69.92 -4.43 46.43
CA TYR A 645 69.36 -3.99 45.12
C TYR A 645 68.14 -3.03 44.98
N THR A 646 68.27 -1.85 44.33
CA THR A 646 68.22 -1.43 42.88
C THR A 646 66.84 -1.40 42.20
N THR A 647 66.54 -0.30 41.50
CA THR A 647 66.00 -0.33 40.12
C THR A 647 66.53 0.86 39.31
N VAL A 648 67.07 0.55 38.13
CA VAL A 648 67.37 1.47 37.03
C VAL A 648 66.51 1.01 35.86
N THR A 649 65.75 1.90 35.21
CA THR A 649 65.52 1.93 33.74
C THR A 649 64.79 3.22 33.31
N THR A 650 65.53 4.07 32.59
CA THR A 650 65.21 4.78 31.34
C THR A 650 63.82 5.38 31.09
N ASN A 651 63.75 6.70 30.88
CA ASN A 651 63.44 7.25 29.55
C ASN A 651 63.75 8.76 29.45
N ARG A 652 64.39 9.12 28.34
CA ARG A 652 64.77 10.48 27.93
C ARG A 652 63.55 11.40 27.88
N LEU A 653 63.68 12.56 28.53
CA LEU A 653 62.97 13.78 28.20
C LEU A 653 64.02 14.88 28.01
N PRO A 654 64.03 15.60 26.88
CA PRO A 654 64.67 16.90 26.81
C PRO A 654 63.73 17.99 27.31
N GLU A 655 64.35 19.01 27.87
CA GLU A 655 63.79 20.16 28.56
C GLU A 655 62.83 21.03 27.72
N ARG A 656 61.83 21.60 28.39
CA ARG A 656 61.35 22.96 28.17
C ARG A 656 61.19 23.64 29.52
N SER A 657 61.96 24.72 29.68
CA SER A 657 61.66 26.03 30.31
C SER A 657 60.72 26.06 31.51
#